data_AF-A0A8B9BGJ5-F1
#
_entry.id   AF-A0A8B9BGJ5-F1
#
_cell.length_a   1.000
_cell.length_b   1.000
_cell.length_c   1.000
_cell.angle_alpha   90.00
_cell.angle_beta   90.00
_cell.angle_gamma   90.00
#
_symmetry.space_group_name_H-M   'P 1'
#
loop_
_entity.id
_entity.type
_entity.pdbx_description
1 polymer ?
#
loop_
_entity_poly.entity_id
_entity_poly.type
_entity_poly.pdbx_seq_one_letter_code
_entity_poly.pdbx_strand_id
1 'polypeptide(L)'
;MGKKVKKEVEPPPKDVFDPLLIESKTAATVVLMLSSPEEEVLAKACDAIYKFASKGDENKVTLLGLGAVERLYKLISHEDPIVRRNAIMVFGIMASNHDVKKLLRELDVTNALLSHLVPEEDVVIHEFATLCLAQMAVEYTTKVQIFEQGGLEPLIRLLDSPDPDVKKNSVECIYLLVQDFQSRAAVCELNVIPPLLELLKSEYPVIQLLALKTLEVISRDRGTRIILGENQGLDCLLKILETNEFNDLHVEALAVLGNCLEDVHAMQLIQQTGGLKKLLSFVGDSTVPDIQKNAAKAIAKAAYDSENRKILNEEEVENCLINLLEIDNDGVKVAASQAISAMCEDLSSKRAFGLQGIPQLVELLSSNNEEVKEAAVIALANLTTASPSNSSAVAEAEGIEPLVKTLNAQRDGAVANAAAVLTNMATQEPLRLSVQSHGAMSALTEPLRSTSSPVQSRAGLAVAALGCDADARAELRNAGGLGPLVDLLHSKNEEVRRNACWAVMVCASDELTAVELCRLGALDVLEEINLSTGRKNKFSEAALEKLLDNNLSQKYSQMGYLSSSNVITDGFYDYGQIKPGIKLLSLEELSMQELTDRRAIIFINAKPREDVLAVEEKPQNSSYEQTTLSPSVSRKSSREKSSLMVSPVEEKQEPPGRRSSFSKSSSKEKGLRKGKGKKEEEKMIDGTQIISKVQDEINQENAQWQPPPDFILLDYINDASKTILPLTTTREQVVALAQFVADKMGGAIERDKLHDFSWELHISEIEYELKSNVVPIGKVKKGTFYHRALLFKVIADRIGIGCSLVRGEYNRAWNEVKLVDDSPQGVTGLLLPPQEYIVDLMFEPGFLMKQGSAEADQYKRI
;
A
#
# COMPACT_ATOMS: atom_id res chain seq x y z
N MET A 1 45.66 -44.10 52.24
CA MET A 1 45.69 -43.66 53.66
C MET A 1 47.12 -43.26 54.02
N GLY A 2 47.31 -42.23 54.85
CA GLY A 2 48.62 -41.88 55.40
C GLY A 2 48.46 -40.95 56.61
N LYS A 3 49.02 -41.33 57.77
CA LYS A 3 48.91 -40.54 59.00
C LYS A 3 49.89 -39.36 58.93
N LYS A 4 49.40 -38.14 58.69
CA LYS A 4 50.17 -36.93 59.01
C LYS A 4 50.34 -36.84 60.53
N VAL A 5 51.58 -36.77 60.99
CA VAL A 5 51.92 -36.53 62.40
C VAL A 5 51.44 -35.13 62.78
N LYS A 6 50.76 -34.98 63.93
CA LYS A 6 50.56 -33.65 64.52
C LYS A 6 51.93 -33.09 64.91
N LYS A 7 52.37 -32.05 64.22
CA LYS A 7 53.45 -31.19 64.73
C LYS A 7 52.85 -30.41 65.89
N GLU A 8 53.37 -30.59 67.10
CA GLU A 8 52.95 -29.77 68.24
C GLU A 8 53.38 -28.33 67.95
N VAL A 9 52.43 -27.40 68.12
CA VAL A 9 52.66 -25.96 68.00
C VAL A 9 53.00 -25.48 69.39
N GLU A 10 54.09 -24.72 69.52
CA GLU A 10 54.47 -24.12 70.81
C GLU A 10 53.33 -23.22 71.33
N PRO A 11 53.06 -23.23 72.64
CA PRO A 11 52.04 -22.34 73.20
C PRO A 11 52.44 -20.87 72.98
N PRO A 12 51.49 -19.98 72.65
CA PRO A 12 51.79 -18.58 72.43
C PRO A 12 52.41 -17.93 73.68
N PRO A 13 53.25 -16.89 73.53
CA PRO A 13 53.82 -16.17 74.66
C PRO A 13 52.71 -15.58 75.53
N LYS A 14 52.96 -15.51 76.85
CA LYS A 14 51.94 -15.27 77.89
C LYS A 14 51.30 -13.88 77.90
N ASP A 15 51.74 -12.99 77.02
CA ASP A 15 51.29 -11.60 76.91
C ASP A 15 50.41 -11.36 75.67
N VAL A 16 49.87 -12.42 75.05
CA VAL A 16 48.86 -12.35 73.99
C VAL A 16 47.47 -12.49 74.60
N PHE A 17 46.62 -11.47 74.43
CA PHE A 17 45.21 -11.53 74.82
C PHE A 17 44.42 -12.48 73.93
N ASP A 18 43.37 -13.11 74.47
CA ASP A 18 42.40 -13.88 73.67
C ASP A 18 41.78 -12.99 72.57
N PRO A 19 41.64 -13.49 71.33
CA PRO A 19 41.16 -12.69 70.21
C PRO A 19 39.72 -12.21 70.44
N LEU A 20 39.51 -10.89 70.36
CA LEU A 20 38.21 -10.27 70.60
C LEU A 20 37.17 -10.70 69.55
N LEU A 21 36.11 -11.36 70.03
CA LEU A 21 34.91 -11.67 69.26
C LEU A 21 34.07 -10.40 69.11
N ILE A 22 34.34 -9.65 68.03
CA ILE A 22 33.64 -8.41 67.69
C ILE A 22 32.27 -8.74 67.06
N GLU A 23 31.33 -9.19 67.89
CA GLU A 23 29.95 -9.45 67.48
C GLU A 23 29.04 -8.24 67.76
N SER A 24 28.77 -7.44 66.72
CA SER A 24 27.79 -6.36 66.78
C SER A 24 26.38 -6.85 66.45
N LYS A 25 25.37 -6.37 67.19
CA LYS A 25 23.96 -6.77 67.06
C LYS A 25 23.08 -5.80 66.27
N THR A 26 23.61 -4.68 65.75
CA THR A 26 22.83 -3.73 64.94
C THR A 26 23.59 -3.30 63.68
N ALA A 27 22.87 -3.22 62.55
CA ALA A 27 23.45 -2.83 61.27
C ALA A 27 24.10 -1.43 61.32
N ALA A 28 23.49 -0.48 62.02
CA ALA A 28 24.04 0.88 62.19
C ALA A 28 25.44 0.87 62.83
N THR A 29 25.66 0.06 63.88
CA THR A 29 26.98 -0.08 64.50
C THR A 29 28.00 -0.71 63.54
N VAL A 30 27.60 -1.71 62.73
CA VAL A 30 28.50 -2.33 61.74
C VAL A 30 28.86 -1.35 60.62
N VAL A 31 27.92 -0.53 60.15
CA VAL A 31 28.19 0.51 59.15
C VAL A 31 29.14 1.59 59.69
N LEU A 32 29.12 1.88 61.00
CA LEU A 32 30.12 2.75 61.63
C LEU A 32 31.50 2.08 61.76
N MET A 33 31.56 0.75 61.94
CA MET A 33 32.83 -0.01 61.98
C MET A 33 33.60 0.05 60.65
N LEU A 34 32.94 0.34 59.52
CA LEU A 34 33.59 0.63 58.22
C LEU A 34 34.45 1.92 58.21
N SER A 35 34.52 2.65 59.32
CA SER A 35 35.41 3.81 59.51
C SER A 35 36.48 3.57 60.59
N SER A 36 36.72 2.29 60.92
CA SER A 36 37.83 1.86 61.78
C SER A 36 39.19 1.99 61.08
N PRO A 37 40.28 2.33 61.78
CA PRO A 37 41.65 2.20 61.25
C PRO A 37 42.16 0.74 61.28
N GLU A 38 41.53 -0.13 62.08
CA GLU A 38 41.95 -1.52 62.27
C GLU A 38 41.40 -2.45 61.17
N GLU A 39 42.29 -3.08 60.40
CA GLU A 39 41.95 -3.92 59.24
C GLU A 39 41.07 -5.12 59.61
N GLU A 40 41.33 -5.78 60.74
CA GLU A 40 40.49 -6.91 61.21
C GLU A 40 39.05 -6.47 61.53
N VAL A 41 38.87 -5.22 61.97
CA VAL A 41 37.55 -4.63 62.24
C VAL A 41 36.82 -4.32 60.93
N LEU A 42 37.54 -3.77 59.93
CA LEU A 42 37.00 -3.52 58.59
C LEU A 42 36.59 -4.84 57.91
N ALA A 43 37.45 -5.86 57.93
CA ALA A 43 37.19 -7.16 57.32
C ALA A 43 35.96 -7.86 57.95
N LYS A 44 35.85 -7.85 59.29
CA LYS A 44 34.68 -8.34 60.04
C LYS A 44 33.41 -7.52 59.76
N ALA A 45 33.53 -6.20 59.61
CA ALA A 45 32.39 -5.33 59.28
C ALA A 45 31.83 -5.61 57.88
N CYS A 46 32.68 -5.71 56.86
CA CYS A 46 32.28 -6.06 55.49
C CYS A 46 31.62 -7.45 55.43
N ASP A 47 32.19 -8.46 56.09
CA ASP A 47 31.60 -9.82 56.17
C ASP A 47 30.21 -9.82 56.86
N ALA A 48 30.06 -9.09 57.97
CA ALA A 48 28.78 -8.97 58.65
C ALA A 48 27.72 -8.20 57.81
N ILE A 49 28.14 -7.19 57.04
CA ILE A 49 27.27 -6.46 56.10
C ILE A 49 26.88 -7.36 54.92
N TYR A 50 27.80 -8.12 54.34
CA TYR A 50 27.54 -9.11 53.30
C TYR A 50 26.46 -10.12 53.78
N LYS A 51 26.68 -10.73 54.95
CA LYS A 51 25.72 -11.65 55.60
C LYS A 51 24.39 -11.02 56.01
N PHE A 52 24.26 -9.69 55.97
CA PHE A 52 23.00 -8.96 56.20
C PHE A 52 22.31 -8.63 54.87
N ALA A 53 23.05 -8.10 53.88
CA ALA A 53 22.55 -7.78 52.54
C ALA A 53 22.01 -9.02 51.79
N SER A 54 22.68 -10.17 51.90
CA SER A 54 22.27 -11.42 51.24
C SER A 54 20.98 -12.05 51.81
N LYS A 55 20.36 -11.47 52.83
CA LYS A 55 19.10 -11.97 53.43
C LYS A 55 17.83 -11.32 52.86
N GLY A 56 17.94 -10.28 52.05
CA GLY A 56 16.79 -9.65 51.37
C GLY A 56 16.95 -8.16 51.09
N ASP A 57 16.13 -7.63 50.20
CA ASP A 57 16.23 -6.25 49.71
C ASP A 57 15.95 -5.18 50.77
N GLU A 58 15.08 -5.46 51.75
CA GLU A 58 14.85 -4.57 52.90
C GLU A 58 16.15 -4.26 53.66
N ASN A 59 17.06 -5.24 53.75
CA ASN A 59 18.37 -5.07 54.38
C ASN A 59 19.30 -4.22 53.50
N LYS A 60 19.23 -4.36 52.17
CA LYS A 60 20.00 -3.54 51.21
C LYS A 60 19.57 -2.08 51.28
N VAL A 61 18.26 -1.81 51.31
CA VAL A 61 17.68 -0.47 51.50
C VAL A 61 18.04 0.09 52.89
N THR A 62 18.04 -0.75 53.93
CA THR A 62 18.47 -0.35 55.29
C THR A 62 19.95 0.06 55.31
N LEU A 63 20.84 -0.71 54.66
CA LEU A 63 22.26 -0.40 54.55
C LEU A 63 22.51 0.88 53.73
N LEU A 64 21.76 1.09 52.64
CA LEU A 64 21.76 2.32 51.85
C LEU A 64 21.39 3.53 52.72
N GLY A 65 20.29 3.45 53.48
CA GLY A 65 19.84 4.50 54.39
C GLY A 65 20.77 4.80 55.58
N LEU A 66 21.74 3.91 55.87
CA LEU A 66 22.79 4.12 56.88
C LEU A 66 24.08 4.72 56.28
N GLY A 67 24.15 4.91 54.96
CA GLY A 67 25.35 5.37 54.25
C GLY A 67 26.45 4.30 54.18
N ALA A 68 26.09 3.03 54.02
CA ALA A 68 27.07 1.95 53.91
C ALA A 68 27.87 2.04 52.60
N VAL A 69 27.22 2.43 51.50
CA VAL A 69 27.75 2.37 50.14
C VAL A 69 28.96 3.30 49.97
N GLU A 70 28.85 4.54 50.46
CA GLU A 70 29.88 5.58 50.39
C GLU A 70 31.07 5.32 51.33
N ARG A 71 30.89 4.43 52.32
CA ARG A 71 31.97 3.93 53.18
C ARG A 71 32.68 2.74 52.52
N LEU A 72 31.91 1.76 52.03
CA LEU A 72 32.43 0.61 51.30
C LEU A 72 33.22 1.02 50.05
N TYR A 73 32.80 2.09 49.36
CA TYR A 73 33.47 2.59 48.16
C TYR A 73 34.96 2.90 48.41
N LYS A 74 35.26 3.50 49.56
CA LYS A 74 36.63 3.81 49.99
C LYS A 74 37.46 2.58 50.34
N LEU A 75 36.81 1.44 50.55
CA LEU A 75 37.44 0.15 50.87
C LEU A 75 37.66 -0.73 49.62
N ILE A 76 37.10 -0.36 48.45
CA ILE A 76 37.37 -1.08 47.19
C ILE A 76 38.88 -1.04 46.89
N SER A 77 39.50 0.14 46.99
CA SER A 77 40.94 0.31 46.74
C SER A 77 41.80 0.24 48.01
N HIS A 78 41.38 -0.55 49.01
CA HIS A 78 42.15 -0.73 50.26
C HIS A 78 43.42 -1.56 50.02
N GLU A 79 44.48 -1.25 50.78
CA GLU A 79 45.78 -1.93 50.66
C GLU A 79 45.67 -3.42 51.05
N ASP A 80 45.15 -3.73 52.24
CA ASP A 80 44.86 -5.12 52.63
C ASP A 80 43.84 -5.78 51.66
N PRO A 81 44.19 -6.95 51.07
CA PRO A 81 43.33 -7.65 50.12
C PRO A 81 42.06 -8.25 50.74
N ILE A 82 42.02 -8.53 52.06
CA ILE A 82 40.84 -9.13 52.71
C ILE A 82 39.74 -8.08 52.87
N VAL A 83 40.09 -6.86 53.31
CA VAL A 83 39.21 -5.70 53.36
C VAL A 83 38.70 -5.37 51.96
N ARG A 84 39.58 -5.29 50.96
CA ARG A 84 39.22 -5.05 49.55
C ARG A 84 38.23 -6.08 49.02
N ARG A 85 38.57 -7.36 49.09
CA ARG A 85 37.71 -8.46 48.62
C ARG A 85 36.36 -8.43 49.34
N ASN A 86 36.35 -8.35 50.67
CA ASN A 86 35.11 -8.34 51.44
C ASN A 86 34.24 -7.10 51.12
N ALA A 87 34.83 -5.95 50.78
CA ALA A 87 34.07 -4.78 50.31
C ALA A 87 33.43 -5.02 48.93
N ILE A 88 34.18 -5.56 47.97
CA ILE A 88 33.69 -5.89 46.62
C ILE A 88 32.58 -6.95 46.68
N MET A 89 32.68 -7.95 47.58
CA MET A 89 31.61 -8.92 47.84
C MET A 89 30.29 -8.27 48.26
N VAL A 90 30.34 -7.21 49.08
CA VAL A 90 29.12 -6.46 49.44
C VAL A 90 28.53 -5.76 48.21
N PHE A 91 29.37 -5.15 47.36
CA PHE A 91 28.88 -4.46 46.16
C PHE A 91 28.13 -5.38 45.19
N GLY A 92 28.68 -6.56 44.87
CA GLY A 92 28.02 -7.52 43.98
C GLY A 92 26.61 -7.92 44.42
N ILE A 93 26.40 -8.15 45.72
CA ILE A 93 25.07 -8.45 46.28
C ILE A 93 24.18 -7.21 46.32
N MET A 94 24.71 -6.06 46.74
CA MET A 94 23.96 -4.81 46.90
C MET A 94 23.47 -4.26 45.55
N ALA A 95 24.24 -4.41 44.47
CA ALA A 95 23.91 -3.93 43.13
C ALA A 95 22.69 -4.59 42.47
N SER A 96 22.14 -5.66 43.04
CA SER A 96 20.84 -6.18 42.61
C SER A 96 19.68 -5.21 42.91
N ASN A 97 19.82 -4.32 43.89
CA ASN A 97 18.80 -3.34 44.25
C ASN A 97 18.87 -2.05 43.39
N HIS A 98 17.72 -1.54 42.95
CA HIS A 98 17.62 -0.37 42.06
C HIS A 98 18.20 0.92 42.67
N ASP A 99 17.84 1.24 43.91
CA ASP A 99 18.21 2.52 44.52
C ASP A 99 19.69 2.55 44.91
N VAL A 100 20.25 1.37 45.24
CA VAL A 100 21.69 1.17 45.33
C VAL A 100 22.36 1.47 44.00
N LYS A 101 21.91 0.87 42.88
CA LYS A 101 22.54 1.08 41.55
C LYS A 101 22.61 2.53 41.13
N LYS A 102 21.60 3.34 41.46
CA LYS A 102 21.62 4.79 41.27
C LYS A 102 22.82 5.44 41.98
N LEU A 103 23.04 5.12 43.26
CA LEU A 103 24.18 5.64 44.02
C LEU A 103 25.53 5.08 43.53
N LEU A 104 25.59 3.82 43.07
CA LEU A 104 26.81 3.26 42.47
C LEU A 104 27.25 4.00 41.20
N ARG A 105 26.31 4.55 40.42
CA ARG A 105 26.63 5.43 39.29
C ARG A 105 27.09 6.82 39.72
N GLU A 106 26.43 7.40 40.72
CA GLU A 106 26.80 8.71 41.29
C GLU A 106 28.20 8.71 41.93
N LEU A 107 28.72 7.54 42.31
CA LEU A 107 30.08 7.31 42.85
C LEU A 107 31.09 6.79 41.80
N ASP A 108 30.73 6.65 40.52
CA ASP A 108 31.53 6.02 39.43
C ASP A 108 32.22 4.71 39.85
N VAL A 109 31.48 3.82 40.52
CA VAL A 109 32.00 2.53 41.02
C VAL A 109 32.47 1.62 39.87
N THR A 110 31.92 1.81 38.68
CA THR A 110 32.28 1.09 37.43
C THR A 110 33.80 1.07 37.20
N ASN A 111 34.45 2.24 37.23
CA ASN A 111 35.87 2.39 36.93
C ASN A 111 36.74 1.66 37.97
N ALA A 112 36.39 1.80 39.25
CA ALA A 112 37.07 1.12 40.34
C ALA A 112 36.98 -0.41 40.18
N LEU A 113 35.79 -0.95 39.90
CA LEU A 113 35.61 -2.39 39.69
C LEU A 113 36.37 -2.92 38.47
N LEU A 114 36.38 -2.18 37.36
CA LEU A 114 37.15 -2.56 36.16
C LEU A 114 38.66 -2.63 36.45
N SER A 115 39.19 -1.75 37.31
CA SER A 115 40.61 -1.78 37.71
C SER A 115 41.02 -3.05 38.48
N HIS A 116 40.05 -3.78 39.05
CA HIS A 116 40.27 -5.04 39.76
C HIS A 116 40.03 -6.31 38.89
N LEU A 117 39.74 -6.16 37.60
CA LEU A 117 39.64 -7.27 36.63
C LEU A 117 41.00 -7.64 35.99
N VAL A 118 42.09 -7.46 36.75
CA VAL A 118 43.45 -7.86 36.35
C VAL A 118 43.72 -9.34 36.70
N PRO A 119 44.53 -10.08 35.92
CA PRO A 119 44.78 -11.50 36.14
C PRO A 119 45.35 -11.88 37.52
N GLU A 120 45.98 -10.93 38.22
CA GLU A 120 46.68 -11.14 39.49
C GLU A 120 45.79 -11.01 40.74
N GLU A 121 44.54 -10.53 40.62
CA GLU A 121 43.60 -10.41 41.75
C GLU A 121 42.89 -11.74 42.10
N ASP A 122 42.30 -11.80 43.30
CA ASP A 122 41.56 -12.97 43.82
C ASP A 122 40.35 -13.30 42.91
N VAL A 123 40.10 -14.59 42.63
CA VAL A 123 38.92 -15.05 41.86
C VAL A 123 37.61 -14.57 42.47
N VAL A 124 37.53 -14.43 43.80
CA VAL A 124 36.35 -13.88 44.49
C VAL A 124 36.20 -12.37 44.24
N ILE A 125 37.29 -11.64 43.99
CA ILE A 125 37.21 -10.25 43.51
C ILE A 125 36.62 -10.24 42.09
N HIS A 126 37.10 -11.10 41.19
CA HIS A 126 36.53 -11.21 39.84
C HIS A 126 35.04 -11.59 39.86
N GLU A 127 34.65 -12.55 40.69
CA GLU A 127 33.26 -13.05 40.81
C GLU A 127 32.30 -11.91 41.17
N PHE A 128 32.58 -11.21 42.27
CA PHE A 128 31.68 -10.17 42.78
C PHE A 128 31.81 -8.83 42.05
N ALA A 129 32.97 -8.51 41.47
CA ALA A 129 33.11 -7.34 40.59
C ALA A 129 32.33 -7.53 39.28
N THR A 130 32.46 -8.69 38.62
CA THR A 130 31.71 -8.98 37.39
C THR A 130 30.21 -9.13 37.66
N LEU A 131 29.80 -9.70 38.80
CA LEU A 131 28.40 -9.69 39.26
C LEU A 131 27.85 -8.27 39.40
N CYS A 132 28.59 -7.37 40.07
CA CYS A 132 28.20 -5.98 40.24
C CYS A 132 28.05 -5.26 38.89
N LEU A 133 29.02 -5.45 37.99
CA LEU A 133 29.02 -4.87 36.65
C LEU A 133 27.84 -5.39 35.82
N ALA A 134 27.57 -6.70 35.80
CA ALA A 134 26.42 -7.28 35.10
C ALA A 134 25.08 -6.74 35.65
N GLN A 135 24.92 -6.65 36.97
CA GLN A 135 23.72 -6.11 37.61
C GLN A 135 23.48 -4.62 37.25
N MET A 136 24.54 -3.83 37.11
CA MET A 136 24.47 -2.42 36.69
C MET A 136 24.32 -2.25 35.16
N ALA A 137 24.91 -3.14 34.36
CA ALA A 137 24.86 -3.13 32.89
C ALA A 137 23.45 -3.37 32.32
N VAL A 138 22.45 -3.68 33.15
CA VAL A 138 21.03 -3.62 32.77
C VAL A 138 20.64 -2.19 32.33
N GLU A 139 21.25 -1.16 32.92
CA GLU A 139 20.93 0.25 32.68
C GLU A 139 21.87 0.88 31.63
N TYR A 140 21.30 1.52 30.61
CA TYR A 140 22.02 2.04 29.44
C TYR A 140 23.22 2.93 29.79
N THR A 141 23.10 3.80 30.81
CA THR A 141 24.19 4.69 31.24
C THR A 141 25.44 3.91 31.67
N THR A 142 25.28 2.76 32.33
CA THR A 142 26.43 1.97 32.77
C THR A 142 26.98 1.09 31.66
N LYS A 143 26.17 0.71 30.65
CA LYS A 143 26.71 0.12 29.41
C LYS A 143 27.72 1.05 28.75
N VAL A 144 27.38 2.34 28.64
CA VAL A 144 28.27 3.37 28.10
C VAL A 144 29.51 3.54 28.98
N GLN A 145 29.36 3.66 30.31
CA GLN A 145 30.52 3.75 31.23
C GLN A 145 31.49 2.56 31.07
N ILE A 146 30.99 1.33 31.08
CA ILE A 146 31.84 0.12 30.94
C ILE A 146 32.56 0.10 29.58
N PHE A 147 31.87 0.52 28.52
CA PHE A 147 32.44 0.60 27.18
C PHE A 147 33.53 1.67 27.07
N GLU A 148 33.26 2.91 27.48
CA GLU A 148 34.19 4.04 27.43
C GLU A 148 35.42 3.84 28.36
N GLN A 149 35.25 3.10 29.45
CA GLN A 149 36.31 2.72 30.39
C GLN A 149 37.09 1.47 29.94
N GLY A 150 36.85 0.96 28.72
CA GLY A 150 37.60 -0.16 28.13
C GLY A 150 37.29 -1.55 28.71
N GLY A 151 36.19 -1.68 29.46
CA GLY A 151 35.88 -2.87 30.26
C GLY A 151 35.59 -4.16 29.48
N LEU A 152 35.43 -4.10 28.15
CA LEU A 152 35.23 -5.28 27.31
C LEU A 152 36.45 -6.22 27.31
N GLU A 153 37.68 -5.72 27.22
CA GLU A 153 38.87 -6.60 27.15
C GLU A 153 39.06 -7.42 28.45
N PRO A 154 38.98 -6.84 29.67
CA PRO A 154 39.00 -7.63 30.90
C PRO A 154 37.85 -8.64 31.01
N LEU A 155 36.63 -8.27 30.60
CA LEU A 155 35.47 -9.18 30.64
C LEU A 155 35.64 -10.37 29.69
N ILE A 156 36.19 -10.15 28.48
CA ILE A 156 36.48 -11.22 27.51
C ILE A 156 37.58 -12.14 28.06
N ARG A 157 38.62 -11.57 28.69
CA ARG A 157 39.72 -12.33 29.31
C ARG A 157 39.24 -13.24 30.45
N LEU A 158 38.24 -12.82 31.21
CA LEU A 158 37.65 -13.61 32.31
C LEU A 158 36.73 -14.75 31.84
N LEU A 159 36.42 -14.85 30.54
CA LEU A 159 35.72 -16.01 29.97
C LEU A 159 36.56 -17.29 30.00
N ASP A 160 37.89 -17.20 30.14
CA ASP A 160 38.79 -18.36 30.33
C ASP A 160 38.96 -18.75 31.81
N SER A 161 38.34 -18.04 32.77
CA SER A 161 38.47 -18.29 34.21
C SER A 161 38.20 -19.75 34.59
N PRO A 162 38.95 -20.36 35.54
CA PRO A 162 38.62 -21.69 36.06
C PRO A 162 37.28 -21.70 36.83
N ASP A 163 36.78 -20.53 37.24
CA ASP A 163 35.58 -20.40 38.06
C ASP A 163 34.28 -20.25 37.23
N PRO A 164 33.22 -21.04 37.50
CA PRO A 164 31.95 -20.97 36.76
C PRO A 164 31.18 -19.66 36.95
N ASP A 165 31.18 -19.07 38.14
CA ASP A 165 30.40 -17.87 38.45
C ASP A 165 31.08 -16.62 37.88
N VAL A 166 32.41 -16.53 37.92
CA VAL A 166 33.20 -15.56 37.14
C VAL A 166 32.86 -15.65 35.65
N LYS A 167 32.87 -16.86 35.07
CA LYS A 167 32.49 -17.09 33.66
C LYS A 167 31.08 -16.61 33.37
N LYS A 168 30.10 -17.05 34.18
CA LYS A 168 28.68 -16.72 34.05
C LYS A 168 28.44 -15.21 34.10
N ASN A 169 29.04 -14.51 35.07
CA ASN A 169 28.84 -13.07 35.26
C ASN A 169 29.55 -12.25 34.17
N SER A 170 30.73 -12.70 33.71
CA SER A 170 31.46 -12.07 32.60
C SER A 170 30.68 -12.15 31.28
N VAL A 171 30.16 -13.34 30.91
CA VAL A 171 29.37 -13.50 29.68
C VAL A 171 28.00 -12.80 29.78
N GLU A 172 27.37 -12.75 30.95
CA GLU A 172 26.13 -11.98 31.17
C GLU A 172 26.36 -10.47 31.00
N CYS A 173 27.48 -9.95 31.51
CA CYS A 173 27.85 -8.55 31.31
C CYS A 173 28.10 -8.25 29.81
N ILE A 174 28.85 -9.09 29.10
CA ILE A 174 29.07 -8.95 27.65
C ILE A 174 27.75 -9.03 26.88
N TYR A 175 26.87 -9.99 27.20
CA TYR A 175 25.54 -10.11 26.59
C TYR A 175 24.71 -8.84 26.73
N LEU A 176 24.73 -8.20 27.91
CA LEU A 176 24.04 -6.94 28.16
C LEU A 176 24.67 -5.78 27.37
N LEU A 177 25.99 -5.74 27.24
CA LEU A 177 26.71 -4.72 26.47
C LEU A 177 26.43 -4.82 24.96
N VAL A 178 26.50 -6.02 24.37
CA VAL A 178 26.28 -6.23 22.91
C VAL A 178 24.84 -6.00 22.43
N GLN A 179 23.90 -5.67 23.32
CA GLN A 179 22.62 -5.09 22.89
C GLN A 179 22.83 -3.74 22.19
N ASP A 180 23.85 -2.98 22.59
CA ASP A 180 24.25 -1.74 21.93
C ASP A 180 25.00 -2.01 20.60
N PHE A 181 25.00 -1.04 19.69
CA PHE A 181 25.71 -1.17 18.41
C PHE A 181 27.23 -0.98 18.53
N GLN A 182 27.69 -0.06 19.38
CA GLN A 182 29.12 0.23 19.55
C GLN A 182 29.86 -0.94 20.19
N SER A 183 29.25 -1.56 21.19
CA SER A 183 29.80 -2.76 21.85
C SER A 183 29.90 -3.96 20.91
N ARG A 184 28.97 -4.14 19.95
CA ARG A 184 29.00 -5.25 18.97
C ARG A 184 30.23 -5.20 18.06
N ALA A 185 30.61 -4.02 17.58
CA ALA A 185 31.83 -3.87 16.78
C ALA A 185 33.08 -4.21 17.61
N ALA A 186 33.21 -3.61 18.79
CA ALA A 186 34.39 -3.77 19.62
C ALA A 186 34.63 -5.22 20.10
N VAL A 187 33.59 -6.00 20.45
CA VAL A 187 33.81 -7.40 20.84
C VAL A 187 34.30 -8.27 19.68
N CYS A 188 34.01 -7.90 18.43
CA CYS A 188 34.54 -8.59 17.26
C CYS A 188 36.01 -8.23 17.02
N GLU A 189 36.38 -6.96 17.17
CA GLU A 189 37.80 -6.52 17.13
C GLU A 189 38.64 -7.15 18.26
N LEU A 190 38.04 -7.37 19.43
CA LEU A 190 38.65 -8.06 20.58
C LEU A 190 38.59 -9.60 20.49
N ASN A 191 38.19 -10.16 19.35
CA ASN A 191 38.15 -11.61 19.08
C ASN A 191 37.39 -12.44 20.14
N VAL A 192 36.17 -12.02 20.49
CA VAL A 192 35.34 -12.69 21.51
C VAL A 192 34.87 -14.11 21.13
N ILE A 193 34.97 -14.49 19.85
CA ILE A 193 34.34 -15.72 19.31
C ILE A 193 34.95 -17.02 19.87
N PRO A 194 36.28 -17.25 19.86
CA PRO A 194 36.84 -18.49 20.38
C PRO A 194 36.54 -18.72 21.88
N PRO A 195 36.63 -17.71 22.77
CA PRO A 195 36.16 -17.85 24.16
C PRO A 195 34.68 -18.23 24.27
N LEU A 196 33.78 -17.60 23.49
CA LEU A 196 32.35 -17.96 23.48
C LEU A 196 32.11 -19.42 23.01
N LEU A 197 32.88 -19.89 22.03
CA LEU A 197 32.81 -21.28 21.56
C LEU A 197 33.37 -22.30 22.58
N GLU A 198 34.31 -21.90 23.43
CA GLU A 198 34.76 -22.73 24.56
C GLU A 198 33.70 -22.79 25.66
N LEU A 199 33.00 -21.69 25.94
CA LEU A 199 31.89 -21.67 26.89
C LEU A 199 30.72 -22.60 26.51
N LEU A 200 30.52 -22.91 25.22
CA LEU A 200 29.56 -23.92 24.77
C LEU A 200 29.90 -25.35 25.26
N LYS A 201 31.13 -25.59 25.73
CA LYS A 201 31.60 -26.88 26.26
C LYS A 201 31.51 -26.98 27.78
N SER A 202 31.04 -25.91 28.45
CA SER A 202 30.86 -25.84 29.91
C SER A 202 29.91 -26.92 30.43
N GLU A 203 30.15 -27.46 31.63
CA GLU A 203 29.21 -28.39 32.29
C GLU A 203 27.91 -27.71 32.78
N TYR A 204 27.82 -26.38 32.70
CA TYR A 204 26.71 -25.58 33.23
C TYR A 204 25.84 -25.00 32.09
N PRO A 205 24.59 -25.48 31.90
CA PRO A 205 23.72 -25.02 30.81
C PRO A 205 23.44 -23.51 30.80
N VAL A 206 23.44 -22.85 31.96
CA VAL A 206 23.28 -21.38 32.04
C VAL A 206 24.43 -20.62 31.35
N ILE A 207 25.65 -21.15 31.40
CA ILE A 207 26.83 -20.57 30.74
C ILE A 207 26.73 -20.79 29.22
N GLN A 208 26.35 -22.01 28.80
CA GLN A 208 26.10 -22.31 27.39
C GLN A 208 24.99 -21.40 26.81
N LEU A 209 23.88 -21.21 27.55
CA LEU A 209 22.75 -20.37 27.14
C LEU A 209 23.15 -18.90 26.96
N LEU A 210 23.93 -18.34 27.89
CA LEU A 210 24.42 -16.96 27.80
C LEU A 210 25.44 -16.79 26.66
N ALA A 211 26.28 -17.78 26.41
CA ALA A 211 27.19 -17.78 25.27
C ALA A 211 26.42 -17.82 23.94
N LEU A 212 25.43 -18.70 23.79
CA LEU A 212 24.54 -18.75 22.61
C LEU A 212 23.77 -17.44 22.41
N LYS A 213 23.22 -16.85 23.47
CA LYS A 213 22.53 -15.54 23.41
C LYS A 213 23.46 -14.38 23.04
N THR A 214 24.72 -14.43 23.46
CA THR A 214 25.74 -13.48 23.02
C THR A 214 26.01 -13.66 21.53
N LEU A 215 26.26 -14.91 21.10
CA LEU A 215 26.48 -15.29 19.70
C LEU A 215 25.30 -14.90 18.80
N GLU A 216 24.05 -15.06 19.24
CA GLU A 216 22.84 -14.71 18.47
C GLU A 216 22.80 -13.21 18.16
N VAL A 217 23.15 -12.37 19.13
CA VAL A 217 23.12 -10.91 18.97
C VAL A 217 24.28 -10.40 18.12
N ILE A 218 25.48 -10.98 18.25
CA ILE A 218 26.64 -10.55 17.44
C ILE A 218 26.60 -11.12 16.02
N SER A 219 26.15 -12.36 15.79
CA SER A 219 26.07 -12.99 14.46
C SER A 219 25.04 -12.36 13.51
N ARG A 220 24.29 -11.35 13.96
CA ARG A 220 23.51 -10.46 13.09
C ARG A 220 24.41 -9.58 12.20
N ASP A 221 25.68 -9.40 12.55
CA ASP A 221 26.68 -8.80 11.66
C ASP A 221 27.43 -9.86 10.83
N ARG A 222 27.64 -9.55 9.55
CA ARG A 222 28.25 -10.48 8.58
C ARG A 222 29.73 -10.74 8.81
N GLY A 223 30.49 -9.77 9.34
CA GLY A 223 31.89 -9.98 9.72
C GLY A 223 32.02 -11.02 10.83
N THR A 224 31.14 -10.93 11.84
CA THR A 224 31.05 -11.91 12.93
C THR A 224 30.75 -13.33 12.43
N ARG A 225 29.86 -13.49 11.45
CA ARG A 225 29.52 -14.80 10.87
C ARG A 225 30.69 -15.46 10.14
N ILE A 226 31.51 -14.66 9.43
CA ILE A 226 32.72 -15.15 8.75
C ILE A 226 33.70 -15.71 9.78
N ILE A 227 34.01 -14.93 10.84
CA ILE A 227 34.93 -15.35 11.91
C ILE A 227 34.38 -16.59 12.66
N LEU A 228 33.06 -16.69 12.85
CA LEU A 228 32.43 -17.88 13.45
C LEU A 228 32.60 -19.13 12.59
N GLY A 229 32.53 -19.00 11.26
CA GLY A 229 32.83 -20.08 10.31
C GLY A 229 34.30 -20.49 10.34
N GLU A 230 35.23 -19.53 10.33
CA GLU A 230 36.68 -19.78 10.43
C GLU A 230 37.08 -20.54 11.71
N ASN A 231 36.35 -20.31 12.80
CA ASN A 231 36.59 -20.96 14.11
C ASN A 231 35.75 -22.23 14.35
N GLN A 232 35.23 -22.89 13.30
CA GLN A 232 34.44 -24.14 13.42
C GLN A 232 33.18 -23.99 14.30
N GLY A 233 32.63 -22.78 14.40
CA GLY A 233 31.46 -22.49 15.23
C GLY A 233 30.20 -23.22 14.77
N LEU A 234 30.07 -23.53 13.49
CA LEU A 234 28.95 -24.31 12.96
C LEU A 234 28.96 -25.75 13.50
N ASP A 235 30.13 -26.39 13.56
CA ASP A 235 30.28 -27.74 14.13
C ASP A 235 29.97 -27.73 15.64
N CYS A 236 30.33 -26.64 16.34
CA CYS A 236 29.99 -26.46 17.75
C CYS A 236 28.47 -26.34 17.97
N LEU A 237 27.76 -25.58 17.10
CA LEU A 237 26.30 -25.45 17.14
C LEU A 237 25.59 -26.77 16.81
N LEU A 238 26.05 -27.48 15.77
CA LEU A 238 25.52 -28.80 15.42
C LEU A 238 25.69 -29.80 16.58
N LYS A 239 26.82 -29.76 17.30
CA LYS A 239 27.06 -30.62 18.47
C LYS A 239 26.15 -30.31 19.66
N ILE A 240 25.80 -29.04 19.90
CA ILE A 240 24.75 -28.70 20.90
C ILE A 240 23.41 -29.33 20.49
N LEU A 241 23.09 -29.28 19.20
CA LEU A 241 21.88 -29.87 18.62
C LEU A 241 21.90 -31.42 18.58
N GLU A 242 23.03 -32.09 18.79
CA GLU A 242 23.10 -33.54 19.00
C GLU A 242 22.70 -33.98 20.41
N THR A 243 22.67 -33.06 21.39
CA THR A 243 22.17 -33.36 22.74
C THR A 243 20.64 -33.50 22.76
N ASN A 244 20.09 -34.32 23.65
CA ASN A 244 18.63 -34.58 23.72
C ASN A 244 17.95 -33.96 24.96
N GLU A 245 18.67 -33.21 25.79
CA GLU A 245 18.22 -32.85 27.15
C GLU A 245 17.88 -31.35 27.33
N PHE A 246 18.31 -30.48 26.42
CA PHE A 246 18.31 -29.02 26.65
C PHE A 246 17.61 -28.22 25.53
N ASN A 247 16.27 -28.28 25.51
CA ASN A 247 15.44 -27.59 24.52
C ASN A 247 15.75 -26.08 24.39
N ASP A 248 16.00 -25.39 25.50
CA ASP A 248 16.32 -23.95 25.51
C ASP A 248 17.63 -23.64 24.77
N LEU A 249 18.62 -24.56 24.84
CA LEU A 249 19.88 -24.43 24.10
C LEU A 249 19.68 -24.71 22.61
N HIS A 250 18.79 -25.63 22.24
CA HIS A 250 18.45 -25.85 20.83
C HIS A 250 17.79 -24.62 20.22
N VAL A 251 16.90 -23.94 20.96
CA VAL A 251 16.26 -22.69 20.52
C VAL A 251 17.29 -21.61 20.18
N GLU A 252 18.23 -21.32 21.09
CA GLU A 252 19.25 -20.30 20.83
C GLU A 252 20.29 -20.77 19.79
N ALA A 253 20.68 -22.05 19.79
CA ALA A 253 21.61 -22.59 18.78
C ALA A 253 21.03 -22.53 17.37
N LEU A 254 19.72 -22.81 17.19
CA LEU A 254 19.02 -22.63 15.92
C LEU A 254 18.91 -21.14 15.52
N ALA A 255 18.83 -20.22 16.48
CA ALA A 255 18.82 -18.78 16.20
C ALA A 255 20.19 -18.29 15.67
N VAL A 256 21.31 -18.72 16.30
CA VAL A 256 22.67 -18.45 15.79
C VAL A 256 22.86 -19.11 14.42
N LEU A 257 22.50 -20.40 14.28
CA LEU A 257 22.61 -21.14 13.03
C LEU A 257 21.82 -20.46 11.91
N GLY A 258 20.61 -19.98 12.19
CA GLY A 258 19.78 -19.23 11.25
C GLY A 258 20.37 -17.90 10.79
N ASN A 259 21.15 -17.21 11.63
CA ASN A 259 21.93 -16.05 11.18
C ASN A 259 23.06 -16.48 10.23
N CYS A 260 23.78 -17.56 10.58
CA CYS A 260 24.89 -18.09 9.78
C CYS A 260 24.46 -18.58 8.39
N LEU A 261 23.29 -19.22 8.31
CA LEU A 261 22.76 -19.76 7.05
C LEU A 261 22.34 -18.68 6.05
N GLU A 262 22.33 -17.39 6.40
CA GLU A 262 22.22 -16.29 5.43
C GLU A 262 23.44 -16.23 4.47
N ASP A 263 24.61 -16.73 4.87
CA ASP A 263 25.80 -16.78 4.01
C ASP A 263 25.94 -18.16 3.31
N VAL A 264 25.92 -18.17 1.98
CA VAL A 264 25.94 -19.39 1.12
C VAL A 264 27.07 -20.36 1.46
N HIS A 265 28.24 -19.87 1.85
CA HIS A 265 29.38 -20.72 2.23
C HIS A 265 29.10 -21.54 3.50
N ALA A 266 28.37 -20.99 4.47
CA ALA A 266 27.96 -21.69 5.68
C ALA A 266 26.88 -22.74 5.37
N MET A 267 25.94 -22.41 4.48
CA MET A 267 24.93 -23.35 3.99
C MET A 267 25.56 -24.56 3.27
N GLN A 268 26.51 -24.32 2.37
CA GLN A 268 27.25 -25.38 1.67
C GLN A 268 28.06 -26.26 2.64
N LEU A 269 28.70 -25.67 3.66
CA LEU A 269 29.42 -26.43 4.69
C LEU A 269 28.47 -27.29 5.55
N ILE A 270 27.29 -26.76 5.89
CA ILE A 270 26.24 -27.47 6.65
C ILE A 270 25.54 -28.55 5.80
N GLN A 271 25.47 -28.41 4.48
CA GLN A 271 25.05 -29.48 3.58
C GLN A 271 26.12 -30.61 3.55
N GLN A 272 27.40 -30.26 3.34
CA GLN A 272 28.50 -31.22 3.22
C GLN A 272 28.76 -32.02 4.51
N THR A 273 28.58 -31.41 5.67
CA THR A 273 28.67 -32.08 6.99
C THR A 273 27.42 -32.88 7.37
N GLY A 274 26.35 -32.79 6.59
CA GLY A 274 25.05 -33.41 6.90
C GLY A 274 24.22 -32.65 7.95
N GLY A 275 24.73 -31.53 8.48
CA GLY A 275 24.02 -30.69 9.44
C GLY A 275 22.67 -30.16 8.94
N LEU A 276 22.49 -29.99 7.62
CA LEU A 276 21.21 -29.60 7.01
C LEU A 276 20.11 -30.66 7.25
N LYS A 277 20.46 -31.95 7.23
CA LYS A 277 19.53 -33.05 7.55
C LYS A 277 19.18 -33.10 9.03
N LYS A 278 20.11 -32.68 9.89
CA LYS A 278 19.87 -32.51 11.33
C LYS A 278 18.99 -31.28 11.60
N LEU A 279 19.12 -30.18 10.85
CA LEU A 279 18.18 -29.05 10.88
C LEU A 279 16.77 -29.49 10.46
N LEU A 280 16.65 -30.32 9.41
CA LEU A 280 15.36 -30.79 8.91
C LEU A 280 14.65 -31.79 9.86
N SER A 281 15.37 -32.64 10.60
CA SER A 281 14.74 -33.46 11.65
C SER A 281 14.17 -32.63 12.81
N PHE A 282 14.67 -31.42 13.07
CA PHE A 282 14.00 -30.50 13.99
C PHE A 282 12.72 -29.86 13.45
N VAL A 283 12.51 -29.88 12.14
CA VAL A 283 11.25 -29.47 11.51
C VAL A 283 10.26 -30.63 11.58
N GLY A 284 10.63 -31.80 11.06
CA GLY A 284 9.73 -32.96 10.91
C GLY A 284 9.53 -33.80 12.18
N ASP A 285 10.61 -34.13 12.91
CA ASP A 285 10.58 -35.16 13.96
C ASP A 285 10.49 -34.59 15.39
N SER A 286 10.71 -33.28 15.56
CA SER A 286 10.65 -32.63 16.87
C SER A 286 9.23 -32.57 17.43
N THR A 287 9.08 -32.89 18.71
CA THR A 287 7.82 -32.76 19.46
C THR A 287 7.70 -31.43 20.22
N VAL A 288 8.68 -30.53 20.07
CA VAL A 288 8.77 -29.26 20.80
C VAL A 288 8.49 -28.09 19.85
N PRO A 289 7.34 -27.39 19.96
CA PRO A 289 6.96 -26.33 19.02
C PRO A 289 7.96 -25.17 18.94
N ASP A 290 8.61 -24.81 20.05
CA ASP A 290 9.64 -23.77 20.05
C ASP A 290 10.88 -24.15 19.24
N ILE A 291 11.23 -25.43 19.18
CA ILE A 291 12.34 -25.93 18.35
C ILE A 291 11.92 -25.90 16.87
N GLN A 292 10.73 -26.42 16.53
CA GLN A 292 10.19 -26.40 15.16
C GLN A 292 10.07 -24.97 14.62
N LYS A 293 9.55 -24.05 15.42
CA LYS A 293 9.46 -22.61 15.12
C LYS A 293 10.81 -21.99 14.79
N ASN A 294 11.85 -22.30 15.56
CA ASN A 294 13.18 -21.71 15.33
C ASN A 294 13.94 -22.39 14.19
N ALA A 295 13.73 -23.69 13.95
CA ALA A 295 14.23 -24.37 12.76
C ALA A 295 13.60 -23.79 11.47
N ALA A 296 12.28 -23.58 11.46
CA ALA A 296 11.59 -22.92 10.35
C ALA A 296 12.07 -21.47 10.14
N LYS A 297 12.34 -20.71 11.21
CA LYS A 297 12.95 -19.37 11.11
C LYS A 297 14.38 -19.39 10.56
N ALA A 298 15.18 -20.40 10.89
CA ALA A 298 16.51 -20.57 10.31
C ALA A 298 16.43 -20.85 8.81
N ILE A 299 15.49 -21.68 8.37
CA ILE A 299 15.19 -21.93 6.94
C ILE A 299 14.69 -20.64 6.25
N ALA A 300 13.79 -19.88 6.89
CA ALA A 300 13.30 -18.61 6.34
C ALA A 300 14.42 -17.58 6.12
N LYS A 301 15.40 -17.50 7.03
CA LYS A 301 16.59 -16.66 6.87
C LYS A 301 17.50 -17.15 5.74
N ALA A 302 17.80 -18.46 5.72
CA ALA A 302 18.61 -19.07 4.67
C ALA A 302 18.01 -18.80 3.27
N ALA A 303 16.70 -18.90 3.14
CA ALA A 303 15.94 -18.71 1.90
C ALA A 303 15.92 -17.27 1.35
N TYR A 304 16.47 -16.27 2.04
CA TYR A 304 16.67 -14.94 1.44
C TYR A 304 17.73 -14.93 0.33
N ASP A 305 18.69 -15.86 0.35
CA ASP A 305 19.65 -16.01 -0.75
C ASP A 305 19.16 -17.01 -1.83
N SER A 306 19.40 -16.66 -3.10
CA SER A 306 18.92 -17.41 -4.26
C SER A 306 19.62 -18.74 -4.53
N GLU A 307 20.84 -18.95 -4.04
CA GLU A 307 21.55 -20.24 -4.12
C GLU A 307 21.11 -21.15 -2.98
N ASN A 308 20.98 -20.60 -1.77
CA ASN A 308 20.46 -21.32 -0.61
C ASN A 308 19.08 -21.95 -0.87
N ARG A 309 18.17 -21.24 -1.56
CA ARG A 309 16.86 -21.79 -1.95
C ARG A 309 16.96 -23.06 -2.80
N LYS A 310 17.97 -23.16 -3.69
CA LYS A 310 18.20 -24.37 -4.49
C LYS A 310 18.65 -25.52 -3.61
N ILE A 311 19.60 -25.26 -2.70
CA ILE A 311 20.12 -26.25 -1.74
C ILE A 311 18.98 -26.75 -0.82
N LEU A 312 18.05 -25.88 -0.44
CA LEU A 312 16.86 -26.25 0.33
C LEU A 312 15.88 -27.11 -0.50
N ASN A 313 15.60 -26.74 -1.76
CA ASN A 313 14.78 -27.55 -2.67
C ASN A 313 15.42 -28.92 -3.01
N GLU A 314 16.75 -29.01 -3.08
CA GLU A 314 17.48 -30.29 -3.27
C GLU A 314 17.31 -31.28 -2.11
N GLU A 315 16.96 -30.80 -0.91
CA GLU A 315 16.70 -31.61 0.29
C GLU A 315 15.20 -31.67 0.65
N GLU A 316 14.31 -31.38 -0.33
CA GLU A 316 12.83 -31.46 -0.23
C GLU A 316 12.20 -30.70 0.96
N VAL A 317 12.81 -29.58 1.35
CA VAL A 317 12.41 -28.71 2.47
C VAL A 317 10.94 -28.29 2.41
N GLU A 318 10.37 -28.16 1.21
CA GLU A 318 8.99 -27.79 0.97
C GLU A 318 8.00 -28.73 1.65
N ASN A 319 8.24 -30.04 1.61
CA ASN A 319 7.39 -31.05 2.26
C ASN A 319 7.41 -30.87 3.78
N CYS A 320 8.58 -30.61 4.36
CA CYS A 320 8.73 -30.36 5.80
C CYS A 320 8.01 -29.08 6.25
N LEU A 321 8.07 -28.01 5.44
CA LEU A 321 7.41 -26.74 5.74
C LEU A 321 5.88 -26.80 5.59
N ILE A 322 5.35 -27.61 4.66
CA ILE A 322 3.91 -27.83 4.53
C ILE A 322 3.37 -28.56 5.77
N ASN A 323 4.04 -29.62 6.22
CA ASN A 323 3.65 -30.37 7.41
C ASN A 323 3.59 -29.49 8.69
N LEU A 324 4.44 -28.46 8.80
CA LEU A 324 4.38 -27.52 9.92
C LEU A 324 3.11 -26.66 9.96
N LEU A 325 2.40 -26.47 8.85
CA LEU A 325 1.14 -25.70 8.83
C LEU A 325 0.01 -26.41 9.57
N GLU A 326 0.05 -27.75 9.59
CA GLU A 326 -0.94 -28.60 10.24
C GLU A 326 -0.75 -28.69 11.78
N ILE A 327 0.44 -28.34 12.28
CA ILE A 327 0.76 -28.42 13.70
C ILE A 327 0.02 -27.34 14.48
N ASP A 328 -0.69 -27.73 15.54
CA ASP A 328 -1.51 -26.81 16.34
C ASP A 328 -0.69 -25.92 17.29
N ASN A 329 0.11 -25.03 16.71
CA ASN A 329 0.83 -23.97 17.37
C ASN A 329 0.97 -22.76 16.46
N ASP A 330 0.37 -21.63 16.82
CA ASP A 330 0.39 -20.39 16.03
C ASP A 330 1.82 -19.93 15.69
N GLY A 331 2.77 -20.09 16.62
CA GLY A 331 4.16 -19.69 16.42
C GLY A 331 4.88 -20.54 15.37
N VAL A 332 4.55 -21.84 15.29
CA VAL A 332 5.03 -22.76 14.24
C VAL A 332 4.38 -22.42 12.90
N LYS A 333 3.05 -22.26 12.87
CA LYS A 333 2.27 -21.86 11.67
C LYS A 333 2.82 -20.56 11.05
N VAL A 334 3.06 -19.52 11.86
CA VAL A 334 3.68 -18.26 11.41
C VAL A 334 5.08 -18.47 10.84
N ALA A 335 5.95 -19.22 11.53
CA ALA A 335 7.32 -19.44 11.07
C ALA A 335 7.39 -20.27 9.77
N ALA A 336 6.51 -21.26 9.63
CA ALA A 336 6.36 -22.05 8.42
C ALA A 336 5.88 -21.20 7.24
N SER A 337 4.81 -20.41 7.41
CA SER A 337 4.32 -19.50 6.36
C SER A 337 5.39 -18.46 5.95
N GLN A 338 6.19 -17.95 6.90
CA GLN A 338 7.33 -17.07 6.61
C GLN A 338 8.42 -17.77 5.79
N ALA A 339 8.76 -19.02 6.10
CA ALA A 339 9.72 -19.81 5.32
C ALA A 339 9.21 -20.13 3.91
N ILE A 340 7.94 -20.50 3.77
CA ILE A 340 7.28 -20.73 2.47
C ILE A 340 7.29 -19.45 1.62
N SER A 341 7.00 -18.30 2.24
CA SER A 341 7.04 -16.99 1.58
C SER A 341 8.43 -16.67 1.03
N ALA A 342 9.51 -16.92 1.78
CA ALA A 342 10.88 -16.69 1.31
C ALA A 342 11.29 -17.68 0.22
N MET A 343 10.98 -18.97 0.39
CA MET A 343 11.30 -20.03 -0.56
C MET A 343 10.63 -19.86 -1.93
N CYS A 344 9.40 -19.31 -1.99
CA CYS A 344 8.63 -19.23 -3.24
C CYS A 344 9.10 -18.17 -4.27
N GLU A 345 10.26 -17.55 -4.05
CA GLU A 345 11.03 -16.90 -5.11
C GLU A 345 11.67 -17.91 -6.08
N ASP A 346 11.97 -19.14 -5.66
CA ASP A 346 12.36 -20.21 -6.60
C ASP A 346 11.14 -20.84 -7.30
N LEU A 347 11.26 -21.10 -8.60
CA LEU A 347 10.17 -21.62 -9.43
C LEU A 347 9.84 -23.09 -9.17
N SER A 348 10.75 -23.85 -8.56
CA SER A 348 10.58 -25.26 -8.19
C SER A 348 9.81 -25.35 -6.89
N SER A 349 10.30 -24.68 -5.84
CA SER A 349 9.63 -24.55 -4.55
C SER A 349 8.22 -23.95 -4.70
N LYS A 350 8.07 -22.90 -5.52
CA LYS A 350 6.78 -22.27 -5.83
C LYS A 350 5.76 -23.22 -6.49
N ARG A 351 6.21 -24.25 -7.20
CA ARG A 351 5.35 -25.31 -7.75
C ARG A 351 5.02 -26.38 -6.70
N ALA A 352 5.99 -26.81 -5.90
CA ALA A 352 5.77 -27.78 -4.83
C ALA A 352 4.74 -27.28 -3.80
N PHE A 353 4.90 -26.05 -3.31
CA PHE A 353 3.90 -25.40 -2.46
C PHE A 353 2.56 -25.18 -3.18
N GLY A 354 2.58 -24.98 -4.50
CA GLY A 354 1.37 -24.84 -5.32
C GLY A 354 0.49 -26.10 -5.33
N LEU A 355 1.09 -27.29 -5.19
CA LEU A 355 0.37 -28.57 -5.24
C LEU A 355 -0.25 -29.00 -3.89
N GLN A 356 0.34 -28.60 -2.76
CA GLN A 356 -0.05 -29.12 -1.43
C GLN A 356 -0.10 -28.04 -0.33
N GLY A 357 0.71 -26.98 -0.42
CA GLY A 357 0.76 -25.92 0.60
C GLY A 357 -0.36 -24.88 0.48
N ILE A 358 -0.86 -24.60 -0.73
CA ILE A 358 -1.90 -23.59 -0.94
C ILE A 358 -3.21 -23.88 -0.18
N PRO A 359 -3.78 -25.10 -0.20
CA PRO A 359 -4.99 -25.40 0.58
C PRO A 359 -4.81 -25.15 2.09
N GLN A 360 -3.68 -25.59 2.66
CA GLN A 360 -3.36 -25.36 4.08
C GLN A 360 -3.25 -23.85 4.39
N LEU A 361 -2.56 -23.07 3.54
CA LEU A 361 -2.45 -21.62 3.71
C LEU A 361 -3.80 -20.90 3.58
N VAL A 362 -4.74 -21.42 2.79
CA VAL A 362 -6.11 -20.89 2.69
C VAL A 362 -6.92 -21.19 3.95
N GLU A 363 -6.81 -22.38 4.54
CA GLU A 363 -7.45 -22.70 5.83
C GLU A 363 -6.98 -21.73 6.95
N LEU A 364 -5.68 -21.42 7.00
CA LEU A 364 -5.10 -20.51 7.98
C LEU A 364 -5.65 -19.07 7.92
N LEU A 365 -6.26 -18.64 6.80
CA LEU A 365 -6.98 -17.35 6.73
C LEU A 365 -8.19 -17.29 7.67
N SER A 366 -8.75 -18.45 8.03
CA SER A 366 -9.86 -18.60 8.97
C SER A 366 -9.44 -18.75 10.44
N SER A 367 -8.13 -18.63 10.74
CA SER A 367 -7.62 -18.69 12.12
C SER A 367 -8.21 -17.59 13.02
N ASN A 368 -8.17 -17.79 14.34
CA ASN A 368 -8.48 -16.72 15.31
C ASN A 368 -7.26 -15.81 15.60
N ASN A 369 -6.06 -16.18 15.16
CA ASN A 369 -4.83 -15.40 15.37
C ASN A 369 -4.51 -14.54 14.12
N GLU A 370 -4.52 -13.22 14.28
CA GLU A 370 -4.24 -12.26 13.20
C GLU A 370 -2.79 -12.37 12.66
N GLU A 371 -1.82 -12.84 13.46
CA GLU A 371 -0.44 -13.05 12.98
C GLU A 371 -0.33 -14.27 12.07
N VAL A 372 -1.10 -15.33 12.36
CA VAL A 372 -1.21 -16.52 11.50
C VAL A 372 -1.86 -16.14 10.16
N LYS A 373 -2.95 -15.36 10.17
CA LYS A 373 -3.56 -14.83 8.95
C LYS A 373 -2.59 -14.00 8.12
N GLU A 374 -1.89 -13.06 8.76
CA GLU A 374 -0.94 -12.17 8.09
C GLU A 374 0.20 -12.95 7.44
N ALA A 375 0.80 -13.91 8.16
CA ALA A 375 1.86 -14.76 7.62
C ALA A 375 1.36 -15.64 6.47
N ALA A 376 0.17 -16.23 6.59
CA ALA A 376 -0.42 -17.08 5.55
C ALA A 376 -0.76 -16.29 4.27
N VAL A 377 -1.38 -15.10 4.39
CA VAL A 377 -1.74 -14.29 3.23
C VAL A 377 -0.53 -13.63 2.55
N ILE A 378 0.54 -13.32 3.30
CA ILE A 378 1.85 -12.94 2.72
C ILE A 378 2.41 -14.09 1.87
N ALA A 379 2.38 -15.33 2.37
CA ALA A 379 2.83 -16.50 1.62
C ALA A 379 1.98 -16.71 0.34
N LEU A 380 0.65 -16.59 0.43
CA LEU A 380 -0.24 -16.67 -0.73
C LEU A 380 0.00 -15.55 -1.76
N ALA A 381 0.29 -14.31 -1.32
CA ALA A 381 0.59 -13.20 -2.22
C ALA A 381 1.86 -13.46 -3.04
N ASN A 382 2.91 -13.97 -2.39
CA ASN A 382 4.16 -14.32 -3.07
C ASN A 382 4.00 -15.59 -3.94
N LEU A 383 3.26 -16.61 -3.47
CA LEU A 383 2.96 -17.83 -4.23
C LEU A 383 2.13 -17.60 -5.50
N THR A 384 1.19 -16.65 -5.50
CA THR A 384 0.36 -16.29 -6.67
C THR A 384 1.04 -15.31 -7.61
N THR A 385 2.03 -14.54 -7.14
CA THR A 385 2.74 -13.54 -7.95
C THR A 385 3.41 -14.20 -9.17
N ALA A 386 2.97 -13.76 -10.36
CA ALA A 386 3.36 -14.29 -11.68
C ALA A 386 3.12 -15.81 -11.86
N SER A 387 2.18 -16.42 -11.11
CA SER A 387 1.89 -17.85 -11.15
C SER A 387 0.39 -18.13 -11.37
N PRO A 388 -0.07 -18.23 -12.64
CA PRO A 388 -1.46 -18.50 -12.97
C PRO A 388 -1.99 -19.82 -12.37
N SER A 389 -1.15 -20.88 -12.34
CA SER A 389 -1.52 -22.17 -11.73
C SER A 389 -1.80 -22.06 -10.24
N ASN A 390 -0.98 -21.28 -9.52
CA ASN A 390 -1.16 -21.10 -8.07
C ASN A 390 -2.36 -20.20 -7.78
N SER A 391 -2.63 -19.21 -8.63
CA SER A 391 -3.87 -18.42 -8.57
C SER A 391 -5.12 -19.27 -8.80
N SER A 392 -5.08 -20.27 -9.68
CA SER A 392 -6.17 -21.24 -9.84
C SER A 392 -6.29 -22.16 -8.62
N ALA A 393 -5.18 -22.67 -8.08
CA ALA A 393 -5.18 -23.50 -6.86
C ALA A 393 -5.79 -22.78 -5.64
N VAL A 394 -5.60 -21.45 -5.50
CA VAL A 394 -6.27 -20.64 -4.47
C VAL A 394 -7.80 -20.60 -4.67
N ALA A 395 -8.28 -20.56 -5.91
CA ALA A 395 -9.71 -20.61 -6.20
C ALA A 395 -10.31 -22.03 -6.03
N GLU A 396 -9.56 -23.06 -6.41
CA GLU A 396 -9.92 -24.48 -6.24
C GLU A 396 -9.97 -24.88 -4.75
N ALA A 397 -9.18 -24.22 -3.89
CA ALA A 397 -9.23 -24.33 -2.43
C ALA A 397 -10.28 -23.41 -1.77
N GLU A 398 -11.25 -22.88 -2.52
CA GLU A 398 -12.33 -21.97 -2.05
C GLU A 398 -11.83 -20.64 -1.41
N GLY A 399 -10.57 -20.25 -1.63
CA GLY A 399 -9.90 -19.16 -0.91
C GLY A 399 -10.40 -17.74 -1.21
N ILE A 400 -11.29 -17.55 -2.20
CA ILE A 400 -11.79 -16.23 -2.59
C ILE A 400 -12.58 -15.57 -1.45
N GLU A 401 -13.53 -16.29 -0.81
CA GLU A 401 -14.34 -15.71 0.27
C GLU A 401 -13.50 -15.38 1.54
N PRO A 402 -12.58 -16.25 2.01
CA PRO A 402 -11.61 -15.89 3.05
C PRO A 402 -10.76 -14.65 2.72
N LEU A 403 -10.27 -14.51 1.48
CA LEU A 403 -9.48 -13.35 1.06
C LEU A 403 -10.31 -12.06 1.05
N VAL A 404 -11.54 -12.10 0.54
CA VAL A 404 -12.46 -10.95 0.56
C VAL A 404 -12.82 -10.55 2.00
N LYS A 405 -12.99 -11.50 2.92
CA LYS A 405 -13.15 -11.22 4.37
C LYS A 405 -11.87 -10.59 4.96
N THR A 406 -10.69 -11.06 4.54
CA THR A 406 -9.38 -10.57 5.03
C THR A 406 -9.10 -9.11 4.64
N LEU A 407 -9.81 -8.54 3.65
CA LEU A 407 -9.79 -7.10 3.36
C LEU A 407 -10.28 -6.23 4.55
N ASN A 408 -10.94 -6.82 5.54
CA ASN A 408 -11.41 -6.15 6.77
C ASN A 408 -10.72 -6.67 8.04
N ALA A 409 -9.51 -7.24 7.91
CA ALA A 409 -8.68 -7.69 9.03
C ALA A 409 -8.09 -6.51 9.84
N GLN A 410 -7.59 -6.77 11.05
CA GLN A 410 -7.08 -5.70 11.94
C GLN A 410 -5.66 -5.25 11.58
N ARG A 411 -4.91 -6.06 10.82
CA ARG A 411 -3.50 -5.80 10.49
C ARG A 411 -3.36 -5.35 9.03
N ASP A 412 -2.73 -4.20 8.83
CA ASP A 412 -2.45 -3.62 7.51
C ASP A 412 -1.75 -4.60 6.56
N GLY A 413 -0.82 -5.42 7.06
CA GLY A 413 -0.11 -6.41 6.25
C GLY A 413 -1.02 -7.50 5.73
N ALA A 414 -1.99 -7.97 6.54
CA ALA A 414 -3.01 -8.92 6.10
C ALA A 414 -3.90 -8.31 5.01
N VAL A 415 -4.42 -7.09 5.21
CA VAL A 415 -5.30 -6.40 4.24
C VAL A 415 -4.57 -6.13 2.92
N ALA A 416 -3.35 -5.59 2.97
CA ALA A 416 -2.57 -5.25 1.78
C ALA A 416 -2.21 -6.49 0.95
N ASN A 417 -1.90 -7.61 1.59
CA ASN A 417 -1.56 -8.85 0.89
C ASN A 417 -2.81 -9.60 0.41
N ALA A 418 -3.95 -9.54 1.11
CA ALA A 418 -5.23 -10.04 0.59
C ALA A 418 -5.61 -9.34 -0.73
N ALA A 419 -5.51 -8.00 -0.77
CA ALA A 419 -5.69 -7.23 -2.01
C ALA A 419 -4.68 -7.62 -3.11
N ALA A 420 -3.43 -7.96 -2.75
CA ALA A 420 -2.42 -8.43 -3.69
C ALA A 420 -2.73 -9.83 -4.28
N VAL A 421 -3.22 -10.78 -3.47
CA VAL A 421 -3.66 -12.10 -3.97
C VAL A 421 -4.84 -11.94 -4.94
N LEU A 422 -5.86 -11.16 -4.56
CA LEU A 422 -7.03 -10.89 -5.42
C LEU A 422 -6.61 -10.18 -6.73
N THR A 423 -5.63 -9.27 -6.68
CA THR A 423 -5.01 -8.66 -7.88
C THR A 423 -4.33 -9.71 -8.77
N ASN A 424 -3.53 -10.61 -8.19
CA ASN A 424 -2.85 -11.67 -8.92
C ASN A 424 -3.84 -12.63 -9.59
N MET A 425 -4.93 -12.99 -8.91
CA MET A 425 -6.01 -13.81 -9.46
C MET A 425 -6.75 -13.09 -10.60
N ALA A 426 -7.05 -11.80 -10.45
CA ALA A 426 -7.75 -10.98 -11.46
C ALA A 426 -7.00 -10.83 -12.80
N THR A 427 -5.73 -11.20 -12.87
CA THR A 427 -4.99 -11.31 -14.15
C THR A 427 -5.56 -12.39 -15.09
N GLN A 428 -6.31 -13.36 -14.56
CA GLN A 428 -7.02 -14.38 -15.33
C GLN A 428 -8.51 -14.07 -15.37
N GLU A 429 -9.07 -13.88 -16.56
CA GLU A 429 -10.48 -13.50 -16.75
C GLU A 429 -11.50 -14.40 -16.03
N PRO A 430 -11.40 -15.75 -16.03
CA PRO A 430 -12.34 -16.60 -15.27
C PRO A 430 -12.26 -16.37 -13.75
N LEU A 431 -11.06 -16.12 -13.23
CA LEU A 431 -10.88 -15.82 -11.81
C LEU A 431 -11.30 -14.38 -11.47
N ARG A 432 -11.12 -13.41 -12.38
CA ARG A 432 -11.61 -12.04 -12.23
C ARG A 432 -13.13 -12.02 -12.02
N LEU A 433 -13.87 -12.71 -12.89
CA LEU A 433 -15.32 -12.86 -12.79
C LEU A 433 -15.75 -13.56 -11.49
N SER A 434 -15.00 -14.58 -11.06
CA SER A 434 -15.25 -15.26 -9.78
C SER A 434 -14.99 -14.35 -8.57
N VAL A 435 -13.90 -13.59 -8.55
CA VAL A 435 -13.60 -12.62 -7.47
C VAL A 435 -14.64 -11.50 -7.40
N GLN A 436 -15.10 -11.00 -8.55
CA GLN A 436 -16.20 -10.02 -8.61
C GLN A 436 -17.50 -10.57 -8.01
N SER A 437 -17.89 -11.82 -8.33
CA SER A 437 -19.15 -12.40 -7.83
C SER A 437 -19.20 -12.59 -6.30
N HIS A 438 -18.06 -12.51 -5.61
CA HIS A 438 -17.95 -12.52 -4.15
C HIS A 438 -17.99 -11.11 -3.51
N GLY A 439 -18.30 -10.05 -4.28
CA GLY A 439 -18.45 -8.67 -3.76
C GLY A 439 -17.13 -7.96 -3.46
N ALA A 440 -16.06 -8.32 -4.18
CA ALA A 440 -14.72 -7.81 -3.92
C ALA A 440 -14.57 -6.28 -4.14
N MET A 441 -15.32 -5.66 -5.06
CA MET A 441 -15.23 -4.21 -5.28
C MET A 441 -15.86 -3.43 -4.13
N SER A 442 -16.95 -3.93 -3.56
CA SER A 442 -17.56 -3.41 -2.34
C SER A 442 -16.64 -3.59 -1.14
N ALA A 443 -15.96 -4.74 -1.01
CA ALA A 443 -15.05 -5.01 0.10
C ALA A 443 -13.76 -4.18 0.07
N LEU A 444 -13.35 -3.66 -1.10
CA LEU A 444 -12.19 -2.77 -1.25
C LEU A 444 -12.44 -1.32 -0.79
N THR A 445 -13.69 -0.94 -0.46
CA THR A 445 -14.04 0.43 -0.09
C THR A 445 -13.35 0.96 1.17
N GLU A 446 -13.25 0.16 2.23
CA GLU A 446 -12.56 0.53 3.47
C GLU A 446 -11.01 0.46 3.36
N PRO A 447 -10.40 -0.53 2.68
CA PRO A 447 -8.98 -0.50 2.31
C PRO A 447 -8.56 0.80 1.59
N LEU A 448 -9.40 1.37 0.71
CA LEU A 448 -9.11 2.66 0.08
C LEU A 448 -9.12 3.84 1.07
N ARG A 449 -9.84 3.73 2.20
CA ARG A 449 -9.88 4.74 3.29
C ARG A 449 -8.77 4.57 4.33
N SER A 450 -8.03 3.46 4.33
CA SER A 450 -6.97 3.19 5.31
C SER A 450 -5.94 4.33 5.36
N THR A 451 -5.41 4.63 6.54
CA THR A 451 -4.27 5.55 6.71
C THR A 451 -2.94 4.97 6.22
N SER A 452 -2.89 3.68 5.90
CA SER A 452 -1.68 2.94 5.59
C SER A 452 -1.38 2.92 4.10
N SER A 453 -0.30 3.58 3.67
CA SER A 453 0.05 3.66 2.25
C SER A 453 0.24 2.31 1.54
N PRO A 454 0.78 1.23 2.16
CA PRO A 454 0.78 -0.10 1.55
C PRO A 454 -0.63 -0.63 1.26
N VAL A 455 -1.57 -0.47 2.19
CA VAL A 455 -2.97 -0.87 2.02
C VAL A 455 -3.63 -0.05 0.90
N GLN A 456 -3.52 1.28 0.96
CA GLN A 456 -4.04 2.18 -0.08
C GLN A 456 -3.52 1.81 -1.48
N SER A 457 -2.22 1.50 -1.60
CA SER A 457 -1.59 1.16 -2.88
C SER A 457 -2.11 -0.15 -3.45
N ARG A 458 -2.21 -1.21 -2.62
CA ARG A 458 -2.70 -2.52 -3.03
C ARG A 458 -4.21 -2.52 -3.28
N ALA A 459 -4.97 -1.75 -2.52
CA ALA A 459 -6.41 -1.56 -2.75
C ALA A 459 -6.67 -0.84 -4.09
N GLY A 460 -5.96 0.25 -4.38
CA GLY A 460 -6.03 0.94 -5.67
C GLY A 460 -5.63 0.05 -6.85
N LEU A 461 -4.59 -0.77 -6.67
CA LEU A 461 -4.17 -1.73 -7.69
C LEU A 461 -5.22 -2.84 -7.93
N ALA A 462 -5.84 -3.35 -6.85
CA ALA A 462 -6.92 -4.34 -6.96
C ALA A 462 -8.15 -3.78 -7.70
N VAL A 463 -8.54 -2.53 -7.41
CA VAL A 463 -9.60 -1.83 -8.18
C VAL A 463 -9.24 -1.70 -9.66
N ALA A 464 -7.97 -1.36 -9.98
CA ALA A 464 -7.52 -1.25 -11.37
C ALA A 464 -7.53 -2.60 -12.11
N ALA A 465 -7.26 -3.71 -11.42
CA ALA A 465 -7.28 -5.06 -11.98
C ALA A 465 -8.69 -5.68 -12.09
N LEU A 466 -9.60 -5.34 -11.17
CA LEU A 466 -10.96 -5.87 -11.12
C LEU A 466 -11.98 -5.00 -11.89
N GLY A 467 -11.73 -3.71 -12.08
CA GLY A 467 -12.68 -2.76 -12.69
C GLY A 467 -12.85 -2.85 -14.23
N CYS A 468 -12.35 -3.91 -14.88
CA CYS A 468 -12.42 -4.08 -16.34
C CYS A 468 -13.85 -4.09 -16.90
N ASP A 469 -14.80 -4.57 -16.10
CA ASP A 469 -16.15 -4.91 -16.53
C ASP A 469 -17.18 -3.90 -15.98
N ALA A 470 -18.29 -3.68 -16.68
CA ALA A 470 -19.23 -2.61 -16.34
C ALA A 470 -19.88 -2.81 -14.95
N ASP A 471 -20.23 -4.06 -14.62
CA ASP A 471 -20.86 -4.41 -13.35
C ASP A 471 -19.92 -4.18 -12.16
N ALA A 472 -18.62 -4.49 -12.30
CA ALA A 472 -17.61 -4.24 -11.26
C ALA A 472 -17.40 -2.73 -10.99
N ARG A 473 -17.47 -1.88 -12.03
CA ARG A 473 -17.46 -0.42 -11.88
C ARG A 473 -18.74 0.09 -11.21
N ALA A 474 -19.89 -0.48 -11.58
CA ALA A 474 -21.16 -0.16 -10.95
C ALA A 474 -21.20 -0.59 -9.46
N GLU A 475 -20.63 -1.75 -9.11
CA GLU A 475 -20.50 -2.22 -7.72
C GLU A 475 -19.69 -1.22 -6.88
N LEU A 476 -18.49 -0.84 -7.32
CA LEU A 476 -17.64 0.15 -6.63
C LEU A 476 -18.34 1.51 -6.47
N ARG A 477 -19.05 1.96 -7.52
CA ARG A 477 -19.84 3.20 -7.51
C ARG A 477 -20.96 3.13 -6.48
N ASN A 478 -21.75 2.06 -6.50
CA ASN A 478 -22.90 1.86 -5.62
C ASN A 478 -22.47 1.68 -4.15
N ALA A 479 -21.29 1.10 -3.91
CA ALA A 479 -20.66 1.01 -2.59
C ALA A 479 -19.96 2.31 -2.13
N GLY A 480 -19.93 3.36 -2.95
CA GLY A 480 -19.34 4.67 -2.61
C GLY A 480 -17.81 4.71 -2.63
N GLY A 481 -17.15 3.73 -3.26
CA GLY A 481 -15.68 3.61 -3.32
C GLY A 481 -14.98 4.66 -4.20
N LEU A 482 -15.72 5.36 -5.08
CA LEU A 482 -15.17 6.40 -5.96
C LEU A 482 -14.67 7.62 -5.18
N GLY A 483 -15.29 7.97 -4.04
CA GLY A 483 -14.84 9.06 -3.17
C GLY A 483 -13.41 8.83 -2.65
N PRO A 484 -13.18 7.75 -1.88
CA PRO A 484 -11.84 7.32 -1.46
C PRO A 484 -10.84 7.25 -2.62
N LEU A 485 -11.24 6.72 -3.78
CA LEU A 485 -10.36 6.62 -4.94
C LEU A 485 -9.89 8.01 -5.45
N VAL A 486 -10.73 9.05 -5.37
CA VAL A 486 -10.36 10.44 -5.68
C VAL A 486 -9.51 11.05 -4.55
N ASP A 487 -9.80 10.74 -3.28
CA ASP A 487 -8.97 11.17 -2.15
C ASP A 487 -7.51 10.68 -2.32
N LEU A 488 -7.30 9.44 -2.78
CA LEU A 488 -5.97 8.86 -3.02
C LEU A 488 -5.15 9.59 -4.12
N LEU A 489 -5.77 10.35 -5.04
CA LEU A 489 -5.04 11.17 -6.02
C LEU A 489 -4.23 12.31 -5.34
N HIS A 490 -4.66 12.74 -4.15
CA HIS A 490 -3.94 13.71 -3.32
C HIS A 490 -2.78 13.08 -2.54
N SER A 491 -2.58 11.75 -2.61
CA SER A 491 -1.55 11.08 -1.83
C SER A 491 -0.14 11.54 -2.21
N LYS A 492 0.65 11.81 -1.16
CA LYS A 492 2.08 12.15 -1.28
C LYS A 492 2.91 10.93 -1.71
N ASN A 493 2.46 9.72 -1.37
CA ASN A 493 3.09 8.48 -1.82
C ASN A 493 2.89 8.31 -3.34
N GLU A 494 3.97 8.08 -4.08
CA GLU A 494 3.94 7.95 -5.53
C GLU A 494 3.19 6.70 -6.01
N GLU A 495 3.40 5.56 -5.35
CA GLU A 495 2.79 4.28 -5.70
C GLU A 495 1.27 4.33 -5.52
N VAL A 496 0.82 4.85 -4.37
CA VAL A 496 -0.61 5.08 -4.08
C VAL A 496 -1.24 5.97 -5.15
N ARG A 497 -0.64 7.14 -5.43
CA ARG A 497 -1.16 8.10 -6.41
C ARG A 497 -1.18 7.51 -7.82
N ARG A 498 -0.15 6.76 -8.21
CA ARG A 498 -0.05 6.05 -9.49
C ARG A 498 -1.16 5.01 -9.65
N ASN A 499 -1.35 4.16 -8.64
CA ASN A 499 -2.36 3.11 -8.68
C ASN A 499 -3.79 3.68 -8.62
N ALA A 500 -4.01 4.76 -7.87
CA ALA A 500 -5.25 5.53 -7.90
C ALA A 500 -5.52 6.13 -9.30
N CYS A 501 -4.52 6.72 -9.96
CA CYS A 501 -4.68 7.19 -11.35
C CYS A 501 -5.08 6.05 -12.31
N TRP A 502 -4.47 4.87 -12.18
CA TRP A 502 -4.81 3.70 -13.01
C TRP A 502 -6.24 3.22 -12.73
N ALA A 503 -6.63 3.10 -11.45
CA ALA A 503 -8.00 2.75 -11.08
C ALA A 503 -9.03 3.77 -11.58
N VAL A 504 -8.75 5.08 -11.52
CA VAL A 504 -9.61 6.13 -12.11
C VAL A 504 -9.71 6.00 -13.63
N MET A 505 -8.61 5.74 -14.34
CA MET A 505 -8.61 5.48 -15.79
C MET A 505 -9.49 4.28 -16.17
N VAL A 506 -9.41 3.19 -15.40
CA VAL A 506 -10.25 2.00 -15.62
C VAL A 506 -11.72 2.33 -15.32
N CYS A 507 -12.00 2.98 -14.20
CA CYS A 507 -13.34 3.38 -13.79
C CYS A 507 -14.01 4.36 -14.77
N ALA A 508 -13.26 5.31 -15.34
CA ALA A 508 -13.73 6.28 -16.33
C ALA A 508 -14.11 5.68 -17.71
N SER A 509 -13.98 4.36 -17.88
CA SER A 509 -14.43 3.63 -19.08
C SER A 509 -15.91 3.24 -19.07
N ASP A 510 -16.67 3.65 -18.04
CA ASP A 510 -18.13 3.67 -18.00
C ASP A 510 -18.62 5.10 -17.77
N GLU A 511 -19.60 5.56 -18.56
CA GLU A 511 -20.07 6.96 -18.56
C GLU A 511 -20.63 7.38 -17.19
N LEU A 512 -21.47 6.55 -16.58
CA LEU A 512 -22.07 6.81 -15.26
C LEU A 512 -21.00 6.90 -14.15
N THR A 513 -19.93 6.11 -14.27
CA THR A 513 -18.79 6.15 -13.35
C THR A 513 -17.89 7.36 -13.60
N ALA A 514 -17.66 7.74 -14.87
CA ALA A 514 -16.89 8.92 -15.23
C ALA A 514 -17.58 10.23 -14.80
N VAL A 515 -18.90 10.34 -14.98
CA VAL A 515 -19.70 11.49 -14.53
C VAL A 515 -19.61 11.64 -13.00
N GLU A 516 -19.71 10.55 -12.25
CA GLU A 516 -19.59 10.59 -10.79
C GLU A 516 -18.16 10.94 -10.33
N LEU A 517 -17.12 10.41 -10.98
CA LEU A 517 -15.73 10.80 -10.73
C LEU A 517 -15.49 12.29 -10.99
N CYS A 518 -16.03 12.84 -12.09
CA CYS A 518 -16.00 14.27 -12.36
C CYS A 518 -16.77 15.08 -11.31
N ARG A 519 -17.94 14.61 -10.85
CA ARG A 519 -18.72 15.24 -9.77
C ARG A 519 -17.98 15.25 -8.42
N LEU A 520 -17.10 14.28 -8.20
CA LEU A 520 -16.20 14.18 -7.05
C LEU A 520 -14.90 15.00 -7.19
N GLY A 521 -14.70 15.69 -8.32
CA GLY A 521 -13.53 16.56 -8.56
C GLY A 521 -12.28 15.84 -9.10
N ALA A 522 -12.39 14.57 -9.55
CA ALA A 522 -11.25 13.82 -10.07
C ALA A 522 -10.50 14.53 -11.20
N LEU A 523 -11.24 15.29 -12.02
CA LEU A 523 -10.74 16.00 -13.19
C LEU A 523 -9.76 17.12 -12.81
N ASP A 524 -10.15 18.01 -11.89
CA ASP A 524 -9.33 19.14 -11.43
C ASP A 524 -8.02 18.65 -10.78
N VAL A 525 -8.11 17.56 -10.00
CA VAL A 525 -6.97 16.95 -9.31
C VAL A 525 -6.01 16.30 -10.31
N LEU A 526 -6.53 15.68 -11.38
CA LEU A 526 -5.69 15.12 -12.45
C LEU A 526 -5.05 16.21 -13.33
N GLU A 527 -5.72 17.35 -13.56
CA GLU A 527 -5.06 18.53 -14.15
C GLU A 527 -3.90 19.01 -13.28
N GLU A 528 -4.10 19.18 -11.97
CA GLU A 528 -3.05 19.61 -11.03
C GLU A 528 -1.86 18.64 -11.00
N ILE A 529 -2.13 17.32 -10.98
CA ILE A 529 -1.12 16.27 -11.07
C ILE A 529 -0.33 16.35 -12.37
N ASN A 530 -0.98 16.56 -13.51
CA ASN A 530 -0.34 16.60 -14.83
C ASN A 530 0.41 17.91 -15.12
N LEU A 531 0.10 18.99 -14.39
CA LEU A 531 0.89 20.23 -14.39
C LEU A 531 2.15 20.13 -13.50
N SER A 532 2.17 19.20 -12.54
CA SER A 532 3.28 19.02 -11.61
C SER A 532 4.38 18.11 -12.17
N THR A 533 5.60 18.64 -12.29
CA THR A 533 6.79 17.89 -12.74
C THR A 533 7.15 16.68 -11.86
N GLY A 534 6.68 16.62 -10.61
CA GLY A 534 6.95 15.54 -9.66
C GLY A 534 5.75 14.66 -9.28
N ARG A 535 4.50 15.08 -9.54
CA ARG A 535 3.32 14.23 -9.28
C ARG A 535 2.86 13.44 -10.52
N LYS A 536 3.11 13.97 -11.71
CA LYS A 536 2.70 13.44 -13.02
C LYS A 536 3.22 12.03 -13.27
N ASN A 537 2.37 11.18 -13.87
CA ASN A 537 2.74 9.85 -14.33
C ASN A 537 1.89 9.44 -15.56
N LYS A 538 2.26 8.34 -16.25
CA LYS A 538 1.55 7.91 -17.47
C LYS A 538 0.06 7.62 -17.26
N PHE A 539 -0.32 7.14 -16.07
CA PHE A 539 -1.73 6.90 -15.76
C PHE A 539 -2.49 8.17 -15.40
N SER A 540 -1.84 9.23 -14.90
CA SER A 540 -2.54 10.51 -14.66
C SER A 540 -2.89 11.21 -15.97
N GLU A 541 -2.05 11.10 -17.00
CA GLU A 541 -2.38 11.58 -18.36
C GLU A 541 -3.55 10.79 -18.96
N ALA A 542 -3.46 9.45 -18.94
CA ALA A 542 -4.50 8.58 -19.49
C ALA A 542 -5.82 8.65 -18.72
N ALA A 543 -5.80 8.83 -17.39
CA ALA A 543 -7.01 9.03 -16.59
C ALA A 543 -7.70 10.37 -16.93
N LEU A 544 -6.93 11.44 -17.10
CA LEU A 544 -7.45 12.74 -17.52
C LEU A 544 -8.10 12.63 -18.91
N GLU A 545 -7.41 12.02 -19.89
CA GLU A 545 -8.00 11.79 -21.22
C GLU A 545 -9.27 10.93 -21.14
N LYS A 546 -9.29 9.89 -20.31
CA LYS A 546 -10.44 8.97 -20.20
C LYS A 546 -11.66 9.61 -19.53
N LEU A 547 -11.48 10.51 -18.56
CA LEU A 547 -12.58 11.34 -18.07
C LEU A 547 -13.07 12.31 -19.15
N LEU A 548 -12.16 12.95 -19.89
CA LEU A 548 -12.49 13.89 -20.97
C LEU A 548 -13.16 13.23 -22.20
N ASP A 549 -12.96 11.93 -22.45
CA ASP A 549 -13.75 11.18 -23.45
C ASP A 549 -15.27 11.26 -23.20
N ASN A 550 -15.68 11.46 -21.95
CA ASN A 550 -17.09 11.60 -21.55
C ASN A 550 -17.58 13.08 -21.58
N ASN A 551 -16.71 14.05 -21.90
CA ASN A 551 -17.06 15.44 -22.14
C ASN A 551 -16.25 16.00 -23.31
N LEU A 552 -16.64 15.65 -24.54
CA LEU A 552 -15.89 15.99 -25.75
C LEU A 552 -15.76 17.51 -25.97
N SER A 553 -16.75 18.31 -25.55
CA SER A 553 -16.67 19.79 -25.58
C SER A 553 -15.48 20.27 -24.77
N GLN A 554 -15.29 19.74 -23.55
CA GLN A 554 -14.14 20.05 -22.71
C GLN A 554 -12.84 19.46 -23.26
N LYS A 555 -12.85 18.20 -23.75
CA LYS A 555 -11.68 17.57 -24.38
C LYS A 555 -11.13 18.41 -25.53
N TYR A 556 -11.98 18.85 -26.45
CA TYR A 556 -11.56 19.65 -27.60
C TYR A 556 -11.18 21.10 -27.23
N SER A 557 -11.73 21.63 -26.12
CA SER A 557 -11.38 22.95 -25.62
C SER A 557 -10.03 22.97 -24.88
N GLN A 558 -9.70 21.90 -24.13
CA GLN A 558 -8.44 21.79 -23.38
C GLN A 558 -7.29 21.19 -24.21
N MET A 559 -7.52 20.05 -24.86
CA MET A 559 -6.47 19.30 -25.57
C MET A 559 -6.33 19.72 -27.04
N GLY A 560 -7.31 20.44 -27.60
CA GLY A 560 -7.31 20.81 -29.02
C GLY A 560 -7.45 19.63 -30.00
N TYR A 561 -7.74 18.43 -29.50
CA TYR A 561 -7.75 17.20 -30.30
C TYR A 561 -8.93 16.30 -29.92
N LEU A 562 -9.60 15.76 -30.94
CA LEU A 562 -10.52 14.63 -30.84
C LEU A 562 -10.06 13.56 -31.84
N SER A 563 -10.01 12.30 -31.38
CA SER A 563 -9.63 11.17 -32.24
C SER A 563 -10.79 10.74 -33.17
N SER A 564 -10.52 9.78 -34.05
CA SER A 564 -11.57 9.07 -34.80
C SER A 564 -12.48 8.17 -33.94
N SER A 565 -12.13 7.90 -32.67
CA SER A 565 -13.02 7.20 -31.72
C SER A 565 -13.84 8.16 -30.83
N ASN A 566 -13.49 9.45 -30.79
CA ASN A 566 -14.32 10.47 -30.15
C ASN A 566 -15.41 10.92 -31.13
N VAL A 567 -16.62 10.35 -31.00
CA VAL A 567 -17.78 10.63 -31.85
C VAL A 567 -18.57 11.82 -31.29
N ILE A 568 -18.66 12.92 -32.02
CA ILE A 568 -19.36 14.14 -31.57
C ILE A 568 -20.88 13.92 -31.56
N THR A 569 -21.49 13.83 -30.38
CA THR A 569 -22.94 13.71 -30.18
C THR A 569 -23.65 15.06 -30.06
N ASP A 570 -24.98 15.04 -30.14
CA ASP A 570 -25.82 16.24 -29.99
C ASP A 570 -25.79 16.76 -28.55
N GLY A 571 -25.45 18.04 -28.38
CA GLY A 571 -25.07 18.64 -27.10
C GLY A 571 -23.64 19.18 -27.08
N PHE A 572 -22.79 18.80 -28.04
CA PHE A 572 -21.43 19.31 -28.17
C PHE A 572 -21.38 20.80 -28.55
N TYR A 573 -20.40 21.52 -28.00
CA TYR A 573 -20.08 22.90 -28.38
C TYR A 573 -18.56 23.13 -28.41
N ASP A 574 -18.09 23.90 -29.40
CA ASP A 574 -16.71 24.35 -29.46
C ASP A 574 -16.56 25.75 -28.83
N TYR A 575 -16.22 25.75 -27.53
CA TYR A 575 -15.89 26.95 -26.74
C TYR A 575 -14.61 27.66 -27.21
N GLY A 576 -13.77 26.99 -28.01
CA GLY A 576 -12.42 27.43 -28.34
C GLY A 576 -11.38 26.93 -27.32
N GLN A 577 -10.13 27.35 -27.50
CA GLN A 577 -9.03 26.89 -26.64
C GLN A 577 -9.11 27.53 -25.25
N ILE A 578 -9.22 26.70 -24.20
CA ILE A 578 -9.13 27.14 -22.80
C ILE A 578 -7.77 26.78 -22.19
N LYS A 579 -7.37 27.54 -21.16
CA LYS A 579 -6.20 27.19 -20.36
C LYS A 579 -6.58 26.11 -19.32
N PRO A 580 -5.66 25.21 -18.93
CA PRO A 580 -5.88 24.31 -17.79
C PRO A 580 -6.33 25.07 -16.54
N GLY A 581 -7.21 24.46 -15.74
CA GLY A 581 -7.83 25.06 -14.56
C GLY A 581 -8.88 26.15 -14.84
N ILE A 582 -9.25 26.43 -16.09
CA ILE A 582 -10.43 27.25 -16.42
C ILE A 582 -11.64 26.32 -16.51
N LYS A 583 -12.59 26.46 -15.57
CA LYS A 583 -13.87 25.76 -15.63
C LYS A 583 -14.61 26.11 -16.93
N LEU A 584 -14.99 25.09 -17.70
CA LEU A 584 -15.89 25.24 -18.84
C LEU A 584 -17.28 25.65 -18.34
N LEU A 585 -17.83 26.73 -18.88
CA LEU A 585 -19.21 27.15 -18.59
C LEU A 585 -20.19 26.28 -19.35
N SER A 586 -21.34 25.99 -18.75
CA SER A 586 -22.44 25.28 -19.39
C SER A 586 -23.03 26.08 -20.56
N LEU A 587 -23.69 25.38 -21.48
CA LEU A 587 -24.31 26.01 -22.65
C LEU A 587 -25.45 26.97 -22.27
N GLU A 588 -26.13 26.71 -21.14
CA GLU A 588 -27.10 27.60 -20.52
C GLU A 588 -26.42 28.92 -20.07
N GLU A 589 -25.40 28.83 -19.20
CA GLU A 589 -24.60 29.98 -18.73
C GLU A 589 -24.00 30.80 -19.90
N LEU A 590 -23.67 30.15 -21.01
CA LEU A 590 -23.14 30.79 -22.22
C LEU A 590 -24.23 31.47 -23.06
N SER A 591 -25.42 30.87 -23.14
CA SER A 591 -26.56 31.45 -23.86
C SER A 591 -27.12 32.71 -23.19
N MET A 592 -26.91 32.86 -21.88
CA MET A 592 -27.33 34.01 -21.07
C MET A 592 -26.31 35.15 -21.01
N GLN A 593 -25.13 35.01 -21.64
CA GLN A 593 -24.15 36.11 -21.70
C GLN A 593 -24.59 37.18 -22.71
N GLU A 594 -24.35 38.45 -22.36
CA GLU A 594 -24.46 39.57 -23.30
C GLU A 594 -23.59 39.33 -24.55
N LEU A 595 -23.96 39.93 -25.68
CA LEU A 595 -23.14 39.89 -26.88
C LEU A 595 -21.79 40.57 -26.61
N THR A 596 -20.69 39.91 -26.93
CA THR A 596 -19.33 40.41 -26.69
C THR A 596 -18.43 40.19 -27.90
N ASP A 597 -17.34 40.94 -28.02
CA ASP A 597 -16.29 40.77 -29.05
C ASP A 597 -15.45 39.48 -28.87
N ARG A 598 -16.05 38.43 -28.29
CA ARG A 598 -15.44 37.12 -28.07
C ARG A 598 -15.79 36.20 -29.24
N ARG A 599 -15.03 35.11 -29.37
CA ARG A 599 -15.28 34.09 -30.38
C ARG A 599 -16.63 33.40 -30.14
N ALA A 600 -17.48 33.37 -31.16
CA ALA A 600 -18.72 32.59 -31.21
C ALA A 600 -18.53 31.13 -30.75
N ILE A 601 -19.49 30.62 -29.98
CA ILE A 601 -19.50 29.27 -29.45
C ILE A 601 -20.31 28.41 -30.41
N ILE A 602 -19.63 27.58 -31.20
CA ILE A 602 -20.26 26.83 -32.28
C ILE A 602 -20.90 25.57 -31.72
N PHE A 603 -22.22 25.42 -31.90
CA PHE A 603 -23.04 24.42 -31.23
C PHE A 603 -23.63 23.37 -32.19
N ILE A 604 -23.69 22.12 -31.72
CA ILE A 604 -24.08 20.92 -32.47
C ILE A 604 -25.28 20.25 -31.82
N ASN A 605 -26.45 20.31 -32.46
CA ASN A 605 -27.65 19.61 -32.00
C ASN A 605 -28.63 19.29 -33.15
N ALA A 606 -28.56 18.08 -33.70
CA ALA A 606 -29.48 17.62 -34.73
C ALA A 606 -30.77 16.97 -34.18
N LYS A 607 -30.95 16.90 -32.84
CA LYS A 607 -32.15 16.29 -32.23
C LYS A 607 -33.36 17.21 -32.38
N PRO A 608 -34.52 16.71 -32.87
CA PRO A 608 -35.80 17.39 -32.70
C PRO A 608 -36.14 17.58 -31.22
N ARG A 609 -37.04 18.52 -30.90
CA ARG A 609 -37.65 18.58 -29.56
C ARG A 609 -38.64 17.45 -29.38
N GLU A 610 -38.57 16.77 -28.25
CA GLU A 610 -39.67 15.98 -27.72
C GLU A 610 -40.64 16.92 -26.99
N ASP A 611 -41.60 17.48 -27.73
CA ASP A 611 -42.65 18.31 -27.13
C ASP A 611 -43.54 17.46 -26.20
N VAL A 612 -43.59 17.82 -24.92
CA VAL A 612 -44.37 17.11 -23.89
C VAL A 612 -45.86 17.43 -24.02
N LEU A 613 -46.49 16.87 -25.06
CA LEU A 613 -47.93 16.93 -25.29
C LEU A 613 -48.67 15.79 -24.57
N ALA A 614 -48.78 15.92 -23.25
CA ALA A 614 -49.82 15.25 -22.48
C ALA A 614 -51.12 16.09 -22.50
N VAL A 615 -52.33 15.55 -22.62
CA VAL A 615 -52.85 14.19 -22.91
C VAL A 615 -54.31 14.40 -23.38
N GLU A 616 -54.85 13.60 -24.31
CA GLU A 616 -56.24 13.10 -24.21
C GLU A 616 -56.53 12.00 -25.25
N GLU A 617 -56.29 10.73 -24.90
CA GLU A 617 -57.06 9.60 -25.44
C GLU A 617 -57.95 9.04 -24.33
N LYS A 618 -59.27 8.97 -24.60
CA LYS A 618 -60.24 8.27 -23.73
C LYS A 618 -60.49 6.87 -24.30
N PRO A 619 -60.46 5.80 -23.47
CA PRO A 619 -60.41 4.43 -23.97
C PRO A 619 -61.79 3.90 -24.36
N GLN A 620 -61.93 3.31 -25.55
CA GLN A 620 -62.90 2.25 -25.83
C GLN A 620 -62.42 1.23 -26.88
N ASN A 621 -62.70 -0.05 -26.59
CA ASN A 621 -62.93 -1.16 -27.53
C ASN A 621 -61.79 -1.64 -28.45
N SER A 622 -60.90 -2.45 -27.87
CA SER A 622 -60.65 -3.84 -28.27
C SER A 622 -60.74 -4.26 -29.76
N SER A 623 -59.62 -4.72 -30.34
CA SER A 623 -59.60 -5.92 -31.19
C SER A 623 -58.18 -6.50 -31.44
N TYR A 624 -58.01 -7.78 -31.11
CA TYR A 624 -57.04 -8.77 -31.62
C TYR A 624 -55.50 -8.56 -31.62
N GLU A 625 -54.85 -9.60 -31.10
CA GLU A 625 -53.59 -10.23 -31.58
C GLU A 625 -52.26 -9.47 -31.54
N GLN A 626 -51.62 -9.60 -30.38
CA GLN A 626 -50.16 -9.51 -30.24
C GLN A 626 -49.50 -10.78 -30.83
N THR A 627 -48.67 -10.64 -31.86
CA THR A 627 -47.71 -11.68 -32.27
C THR A 627 -46.33 -11.05 -32.48
N THR A 628 -45.38 -11.42 -31.63
CA THR A 628 -43.95 -11.10 -31.78
C THR A 628 -43.31 -11.97 -32.85
N LEU A 629 -42.15 -11.57 -33.40
CA LEU A 629 -40.90 -12.34 -33.22
C LEU A 629 -39.68 -11.68 -33.87
N SER A 630 -38.57 -11.67 -33.13
CA SER A 630 -37.22 -11.47 -33.66
C SER A 630 -36.77 -12.69 -34.47
N PRO A 631 -35.94 -12.54 -35.52
CA PRO A 631 -35.42 -13.68 -36.28
C PRO A 631 -34.23 -14.34 -35.57
N SER A 632 -34.33 -15.62 -35.24
CA SER A 632 -33.18 -16.48 -34.94
C SER A 632 -33.32 -17.86 -35.61
N VAL A 633 -32.18 -18.48 -35.93
CA VAL A 633 -32.11 -19.56 -36.93
C VAL A 633 -32.51 -20.93 -36.37
N SER A 634 -33.44 -21.60 -37.04
CA SER A 634 -33.89 -22.95 -36.68
C SER A 634 -33.14 -24.07 -37.43
N ARG A 635 -32.59 -25.05 -36.70
CA ARG A 635 -32.40 -26.43 -37.18
C ARG A 635 -32.76 -27.44 -36.08
N LYS A 636 -33.83 -28.21 -36.35
CA LYS A 636 -34.19 -29.60 -35.97
C LYS A 636 -33.47 -30.22 -34.73
N SER A 637 -34.14 -30.96 -33.82
CA SER A 637 -35.31 -31.83 -34.05
C SER A 637 -36.14 -32.17 -32.79
N SER A 638 -37.17 -33.02 -32.99
CA SER A 638 -37.77 -33.99 -32.04
C SER A 638 -38.57 -33.49 -30.83
N ARG A 639 -39.88 -33.76 -30.93
CA ARG A 639 -40.94 -33.77 -29.90
C ARG A 639 -40.53 -34.50 -28.59
N GLU A 640 -41.12 -34.08 -27.46
CA GLU A 640 -42.12 -34.92 -26.77
C GLU A 640 -43.07 -34.09 -25.87
N LYS A 641 -43.95 -34.73 -25.07
CA LYS A 641 -45.10 -34.10 -24.38
C LYS A 641 -45.11 -34.32 -22.86
N SER A 642 -45.41 -33.27 -22.09
CA SER A 642 -46.20 -33.27 -20.82
C SER A 642 -46.13 -31.89 -20.14
N SER A 643 -46.88 -31.58 -19.08
CA SER A 643 -48.36 -31.38 -18.96
C SER A 643 -48.73 -31.12 -17.48
N LEU A 644 -49.82 -30.37 -17.21
CA LEU A 644 -50.45 -30.13 -15.87
C LEU A 644 -49.73 -29.04 -15.01
N MET A 645 -50.35 -27.92 -14.58
CA MET A 645 -51.41 -27.66 -13.55
C MET A 645 -50.83 -27.48 -12.10
N VAL A 646 -51.36 -26.70 -11.12
CA VAL A 646 -52.62 -25.89 -11.01
C VAL A 646 -52.58 -24.80 -9.88
N SER A 647 -53.23 -23.64 -10.13
CA SER A 647 -53.99 -22.67 -9.27
C SER A 647 -53.51 -22.03 -7.91
N PRO A 648 -54.15 -20.91 -7.44
CA PRO A 648 -53.70 -20.04 -6.32
C PRO A 648 -54.72 -19.77 -5.14
N VAL A 649 -54.29 -19.01 -4.10
CA VAL A 649 -54.96 -18.57 -2.83
C VAL A 649 -54.18 -17.34 -2.27
N GLU A 650 -54.62 -16.32 -1.48
CA GLU A 650 -55.88 -15.59 -1.12
C GLU A 650 -55.46 -14.27 -0.35
N GLU A 651 -56.37 -13.33 -0.02
CA GLU A 651 -56.12 -12.02 0.65
C GLU A 651 -56.13 -12.00 2.21
N LYS A 652 -55.64 -10.91 2.85
CA LYS A 652 -56.23 -10.31 4.09
C LYS A 652 -55.65 -8.93 4.52
N GLN A 653 -56.31 -8.26 5.49
CA GLN A 653 -56.14 -6.83 5.88
C GLN A 653 -55.93 -6.60 7.41
N GLU A 654 -55.08 -5.60 7.77
CA GLU A 654 -55.17 -4.54 8.83
C GLU A 654 -55.71 -4.78 10.29
N PRO A 655 -55.64 -3.80 11.26
CA PRO A 655 -54.72 -2.66 11.56
C PRO A 655 -54.37 -2.61 13.11
N PRO A 656 -54.40 -1.49 13.92
CA PRO A 656 -54.00 -0.05 13.82
C PRO A 656 -53.10 0.49 15.01
N GLY A 657 -52.55 1.74 14.99
CA GLY A 657 -52.02 2.37 16.25
C GLY A 657 -51.27 3.75 16.33
N ARG A 658 -52.01 4.90 16.39
CA ARG A 658 -51.75 6.19 17.14
C ARG A 658 -50.40 7.01 17.15
N ARG A 659 -50.44 8.16 16.45
CA ARG A 659 -50.03 9.59 16.76
C ARG A 659 -49.24 10.00 18.05
N SER A 660 -48.30 10.96 17.90
CA SER A 660 -48.17 12.31 18.59
C SER A 660 -46.70 12.84 18.61
N SER A 661 -46.32 14.08 19.00
CA SER A 661 -46.69 15.45 18.52
C SER A 661 -45.79 16.57 19.14
N PHE A 662 -45.69 17.77 18.51
CA PHE A 662 -45.06 19.05 18.99
C PHE A 662 -43.50 19.15 19.05
N SER A 663 -42.87 20.32 19.24
CA SER A 663 -42.87 21.56 18.40
C SER A 663 -41.87 22.67 18.86
N LYS A 664 -41.26 23.38 17.89
CA LYS A 664 -40.85 24.83 17.87
C LYS A 664 -39.72 25.40 18.75
N SER A 665 -39.05 26.41 18.13
CA SER A 665 -38.48 27.67 18.66
C SER A 665 -36.95 27.73 18.98
N SER A 666 -36.24 28.88 18.82
CA SER A 666 -36.43 30.10 18.00
C SER A 666 -35.21 31.07 18.08
N SER A 667 -35.25 32.19 17.33
CA SER A 667 -34.42 33.44 17.44
C SER A 667 -33.08 33.45 16.69
N LYS A 668 -32.51 34.55 16.12
CA LYS A 668 -32.84 36.00 15.89
C LYS A 668 -31.69 36.58 14.99
N GLU A 669 -31.58 37.79 14.40
CA GLU A 669 -32.28 39.09 14.18
C GLU A 669 -31.54 39.80 12.96
N LYS A 670 -31.58 41.09 12.52
CA LYS A 670 -32.20 42.38 12.94
C LYS A 670 -32.29 43.43 11.78
N GLY A 671 -33.51 43.83 11.35
CA GLY A 671 -33.79 45.19 10.81
C GLY A 671 -33.27 45.62 9.41
N LEU A 672 -33.55 46.85 8.90
CA LEU A 672 -34.60 47.84 9.24
C LEU A 672 -34.69 48.98 8.19
N ARG A 673 -35.88 49.28 7.63
CA ARG A 673 -36.34 50.66 7.27
C ARG A 673 -37.85 50.72 6.97
N LYS A 674 -38.42 51.94 6.89
CA LYS A 674 -39.88 52.21 6.81
C LYS A 674 -40.21 53.20 5.69
N GLY A 675 -41.40 53.06 5.10
CA GLY A 675 -42.06 54.08 4.28
C GLY A 675 -43.58 54.08 4.48
N LYS A 676 -44.20 55.27 4.51
CA LYS A 676 -45.66 55.50 4.37
C LYS A 676 -45.87 56.07 2.94
N GLY A 677 -47.01 55.94 2.27
CA GLY A 677 -48.32 55.41 2.65
C GLY A 677 -49.44 56.44 2.43
N LYS A 678 -50.20 56.30 1.34
CA LYS A 678 -51.46 57.02 1.03
C LYS A 678 -52.36 56.18 0.10
N LYS A 679 -53.63 56.56 -0.06
CA LYS A 679 -54.69 55.87 -0.81
C LYS A 679 -55.10 56.66 -2.07
N GLU A 680 -56.04 56.07 -2.84
CA GLU A 680 -56.76 56.51 -4.06
C GLU A 680 -56.31 55.70 -5.30
N GLU A 681 -57.17 55.07 -6.10
CA GLU A 681 -58.63 54.86 -6.05
C GLU A 681 -59.01 53.53 -6.74
N GLU A 682 -60.22 52.99 -6.52
CA GLU A 682 -60.65 51.69 -7.08
C GLU A 682 -61.19 51.81 -8.52
N LYS A 683 -60.76 50.90 -9.41
CA LYS A 683 -61.51 50.53 -10.62
C LYS A 683 -61.26 49.06 -10.97
N MET A 684 -62.31 48.24 -10.87
CA MET A 684 -62.28 46.85 -11.35
C MET A 684 -62.35 46.83 -12.88
N ILE A 685 -61.38 46.18 -13.52
CA ILE A 685 -61.48 45.70 -14.91
C ILE A 685 -60.86 44.29 -14.95
N ASP A 686 -61.69 43.33 -15.38
CA ASP A 686 -61.41 41.95 -15.81
C ASP A 686 -60.14 41.23 -15.25
N GLY A 687 -60.37 40.27 -14.34
CA GLY A 687 -59.31 39.44 -13.76
C GLY A 687 -58.80 38.28 -14.64
N THR A 688 -59.39 38.04 -15.81
CA THR A 688 -59.14 36.80 -16.59
C THR A 688 -57.90 36.88 -17.49
N GLN A 689 -57.33 38.07 -17.76
CA GLN A 689 -56.14 38.23 -18.61
C GLN A 689 -54.80 38.38 -17.87
N ILE A 690 -54.81 38.52 -16.54
CA ILE A 690 -53.58 38.68 -15.74
C ILE A 690 -53.09 37.32 -15.22
N ILE A 691 -54.01 36.41 -14.86
CA ILE A 691 -53.66 35.08 -14.35
C ILE A 691 -52.94 34.24 -15.41
N SER A 692 -53.29 34.35 -16.70
CA SER A 692 -52.53 33.68 -17.76
C SER A 692 -51.10 34.19 -17.83
N LYS A 693 -50.88 35.51 -17.86
CA LYS A 693 -49.53 36.09 -17.94
C LYS A 693 -48.65 35.75 -16.73
N VAL A 694 -49.20 35.81 -15.52
CA VAL A 694 -48.46 35.44 -14.30
C VAL A 694 -48.19 33.94 -14.24
N GLN A 695 -49.08 33.09 -14.78
CA GLN A 695 -48.82 31.66 -14.91
C GLN A 695 -47.79 31.36 -16.00
N ASP A 696 -47.80 32.09 -17.12
CA ASP A 696 -46.79 31.99 -18.19
C ASP A 696 -45.40 32.44 -17.68
N GLU A 697 -45.33 33.51 -16.89
CA GLU A 697 -44.10 33.99 -16.22
C GLU A 697 -43.59 32.95 -15.19
N ILE A 698 -44.45 32.40 -14.34
CA ILE A 698 -44.08 31.34 -13.36
C ILE A 698 -43.69 30.02 -14.06
N ASN A 699 -44.29 29.70 -15.20
CA ASN A 699 -43.92 28.54 -16.02
C ASN A 699 -42.58 28.76 -16.74
N GLN A 700 -42.20 30.01 -17.06
CA GLN A 700 -40.89 30.34 -17.63
C GLN A 700 -39.76 30.21 -16.60
N GLU A 701 -39.99 30.58 -15.33
CA GLU A 701 -38.98 30.41 -14.26
C GLU A 701 -38.64 28.94 -13.91
N ASN A 702 -39.45 27.97 -14.36
CA ASN A 702 -39.19 26.53 -14.15
C ASN A 702 -39.04 25.74 -15.47
N ALA A 703 -38.90 26.43 -16.60
CA ALA A 703 -38.56 25.78 -17.86
C ALA A 703 -37.07 25.40 -17.85
N GLN A 704 -36.75 24.13 -17.55
CA GLN A 704 -35.38 23.61 -17.64
C GLN A 704 -34.81 23.94 -19.03
N TRP A 705 -33.70 24.69 -19.07
CA TRP A 705 -33.14 25.20 -20.31
C TRP A 705 -32.80 24.04 -21.26
N GLN A 706 -33.41 24.05 -22.45
CA GLN A 706 -33.14 23.07 -23.49
C GLN A 706 -32.51 23.76 -24.71
N PRO A 707 -31.40 23.23 -25.24
CA PRO A 707 -30.74 23.80 -26.40
C PRO A 707 -31.66 23.83 -27.64
N PRO A 708 -31.56 24.85 -28.50
CA PRO A 708 -32.34 24.91 -29.73
C PRO A 708 -31.92 23.78 -30.70
N PRO A 709 -32.88 23.19 -31.45
CA PRO A 709 -32.58 22.21 -32.50
C PRO A 709 -32.03 22.90 -33.77
N ASP A 710 -31.01 22.30 -34.38
CA ASP A 710 -30.47 22.72 -35.68
C ASP A 710 -31.02 21.82 -36.80
N PHE A 711 -32.20 22.17 -37.30
CA PHE A 711 -32.83 21.47 -38.42
C PHE A 711 -32.00 21.54 -39.71
N ILE A 712 -31.15 22.56 -39.88
CA ILE A 712 -30.31 22.68 -41.08
C ILE A 712 -29.15 21.68 -41.00
N LEU A 713 -28.54 21.49 -39.82
CA LEU A 713 -27.58 20.41 -39.59
C LEU A 713 -28.24 19.04 -39.82
N LEU A 714 -29.48 18.83 -39.35
CA LEU A 714 -30.22 17.60 -39.58
C LEU A 714 -30.44 17.33 -41.09
N ASP A 715 -30.81 18.35 -41.86
CA ASP A 715 -30.90 18.26 -43.33
C ASP A 715 -29.53 17.95 -43.97
N TYR A 716 -28.45 18.58 -43.52
CA TYR A 716 -27.10 18.32 -44.03
C TYR A 716 -26.65 16.86 -43.76
N ILE A 717 -26.96 16.30 -42.59
CA ILE A 717 -26.71 14.89 -42.25
C ILE A 717 -27.57 13.96 -43.13
N ASN A 718 -28.85 14.31 -43.34
CA ASN A 718 -29.78 13.56 -44.18
C ASN A 718 -29.40 13.58 -45.66
N ASP A 719 -28.86 14.67 -46.17
CA ASP A 719 -28.28 14.77 -47.52
C ASP A 719 -27.05 13.84 -47.63
N ALA A 720 -26.07 14.01 -46.74
CA ALA A 720 -24.81 13.26 -46.77
C ALA A 720 -25.02 11.74 -46.62
N SER A 721 -25.97 11.33 -45.77
CA SER A 721 -26.38 9.91 -45.63
C SER A 721 -26.96 9.30 -46.92
N LYS A 722 -27.47 10.12 -47.84
CA LYS A 722 -28.03 9.66 -49.13
C LYS A 722 -27.03 9.74 -50.28
N THR A 723 -26.11 10.70 -50.26
CA THR A 723 -25.21 10.98 -51.40
C THR A 723 -23.79 10.48 -51.20
N ILE A 724 -23.27 10.47 -49.97
CA ILE A 724 -21.86 10.16 -49.66
C ILE A 724 -21.73 8.74 -49.11
N LEU A 725 -22.59 8.34 -48.17
CA LEU A 725 -22.55 7.00 -47.55
C LEU A 725 -22.57 5.84 -48.58
N PRO A 726 -23.31 5.90 -49.71
CA PRO A 726 -23.31 4.81 -50.70
C PRO A 726 -22.06 4.70 -51.59
N LEU A 727 -21.07 5.60 -51.45
CA LEU A 727 -19.84 5.58 -52.27
C LEU A 727 -18.95 4.38 -51.92
N THR A 728 -18.14 3.91 -52.88
CA THR A 728 -17.54 2.56 -52.82
C THR A 728 -16.26 2.49 -52.01
N THR A 729 -15.53 3.59 -51.86
CA THR A 729 -14.31 3.65 -51.05
C THR A 729 -14.36 4.76 -50.01
N THR A 730 -13.72 4.55 -48.85
CA THR A 730 -13.60 5.60 -47.82
C THR A 730 -12.85 6.84 -48.34
N ARG A 731 -12.02 6.68 -49.38
CA ARG A 731 -11.37 7.81 -50.07
C ARG A 731 -12.39 8.65 -50.85
N GLU A 732 -13.27 8.04 -51.65
CA GLU A 732 -14.39 8.73 -52.30
C GLU A 732 -15.29 9.42 -51.27
N GLN A 733 -15.65 8.72 -50.19
CA GLN A 733 -16.49 9.24 -49.11
C GLN A 733 -15.91 10.50 -48.47
N VAL A 734 -14.61 10.49 -48.14
CA VAL A 734 -13.91 11.66 -47.58
C VAL A 734 -13.84 12.82 -48.57
N VAL A 735 -13.51 12.55 -49.84
CA VAL A 735 -13.40 13.61 -50.88
C VAL A 735 -14.76 14.26 -51.13
N ALA A 736 -15.83 13.47 -51.27
CA ALA A 736 -17.17 13.97 -51.47
C ALA A 736 -17.70 14.75 -50.25
N LEU A 737 -17.39 14.31 -49.02
CA LEU A 737 -17.74 15.04 -47.82
C LEU A 737 -17.00 16.37 -47.69
N ALA A 738 -15.72 16.43 -48.07
CA ALA A 738 -14.93 17.65 -48.06
C ALA A 738 -15.51 18.72 -49.01
N GLN A 739 -15.91 18.30 -50.21
CA GLN A 739 -16.59 19.15 -51.20
C GLN A 739 -17.96 19.61 -50.70
N PHE A 740 -18.79 18.70 -50.19
CA PHE A 740 -20.09 19.01 -49.60
C PHE A 740 -19.99 20.03 -48.46
N VAL A 741 -19.03 19.86 -47.53
CA VAL A 741 -18.81 20.79 -46.43
C VAL A 741 -18.37 22.18 -46.92
N ALA A 742 -17.48 22.24 -47.91
CA ALA A 742 -17.06 23.50 -48.52
C ALA A 742 -18.25 24.22 -49.19
N ASP A 743 -19.04 23.52 -50.02
CA ASP A 743 -20.19 24.07 -50.71
C ASP A 743 -21.25 24.65 -49.74
N LYS A 744 -21.57 23.92 -48.67
CA LYS A 744 -22.50 24.38 -47.62
C LYS A 744 -21.94 25.56 -46.79
N MET A 745 -20.63 25.87 -46.88
CA MET A 745 -19.92 26.92 -46.12
C MET A 745 -19.18 27.96 -47.00
N GLY A 746 -19.59 28.13 -48.25
CA GLY A 746 -19.16 29.24 -49.12
C GLY A 746 -18.23 28.87 -50.29
N GLY A 747 -18.05 27.58 -50.58
CA GLY A 747 -17.25 27.08 -51.71
C GLY A 747 -15.74 27.09 -51.46
N ALA A 748 -14.97 26.73 -52.49
CA ALA A 748 -13.51 26.84 -52.49
C ALA A 748 -13.06 28.31 -52.48
N ILE A 749 -11.93 28.60 -51.82
CA ILE A 749 -11.39 29.95 -51.63
C ILE A 749 -9.98 30.00 -52.23
N GLU A 750 -9.71 30.94 -53.12
CA GLU A 750 -8.35 31.17 -53.63
C GLU A 750 -7.41 31.61 -52.50
N ARG A 751 -6.21 31.03 -52.41
CA ARG A 751 -5.24 31.25 -51.30
C ARG A 751 -5.00 32.73 -51.01
N ASP A 752 -4.84 33.54 -52.06
CA ASP A 752 -4.56 34.98 -51.93
C ASP A 752 -5.78 35.81 -51.48
N LYS A 753 -7.01 35.30 -51.67
CA LYS A 753 -8.29 35.99 -51.38
C LYS A 753 -8.88 35.64 -50.02
N LEU A 754 -8.15 34.92 -49.16
CA LEU A 754 -8.63 34.56 -47.81
C LEU A 754 -9.01 35.80 -46.97
N HIS A 755 -8.38 36.95 -47.22
CA HIS A 755 -8.66 38.21 -46.55
C HIS A 755 -9.94 38.93 -47.04
N ASP A 756 -10.43 38.61 -48.25
CA ASP A 756 -11.71 39.12 -48.78
C ASP A 756 -12.91 38.29 -48.26
N PHE A 757 -12.66 37.10 -47.70
CA PHE A 757 -13.70 36.18 -47.26
C PHE A 757 -14.29 36.60 -45.89
N SER A 758 -15.19 37.59 -45.89
CA SER A 758 -15.82 38.13 -44.68
C SER A 758 -16.73 37.10 -43.97
N TRP A 759 -16.13 36.23 -43.16
CA TRP A 759 -16.82 35.24 -42.34
C TRP A 759 -17.18 35.80 -40.96
N GLU A 760 -16.37 36.72 -40.42
CA GLU A 760 -16.61 37.40 -39.15
C GLU A 760 -17.95 38.13 -39.16
N LEU A 761 -18.20 38.92 -40.21
CA LEU A 761 -19.47 39.63 -40.42
C LEU A 761 -20.66 38.67 -40.47
N HIS A 762 -20.52 37.54 -41.17
CA HIS A 762 -21.58 36.51 -41.27
C HIS A 762 -21.90 35.88 -39.90
N ILE A 763 -20.88 35.67 -39.07
CA ILE A 763 -21.08 35.16 -37.70
C ILE A 763 -21.78 36.20 -36.84
N SER A 764 -21.33 37.45 -36.83
CA SER A 764 -21.95 38.51 -36.04
C SER A 764 -23.37 38.89 -36.51
N GLU A 765 -23.68 38.71 -37.80
CA GLU A 765 -25.06 38.77 -38.31
C GLU A 765 -25.95 37.68 -37.66
N ILE A 766 -25.46 36.45 -37.49
CA ILE A 766 -26.18 35.36 -36.80
C ILE A 766 -26.29 35.64 -35.29
N GLU A 767 -25.21 36.07 -34.63
CA GLU A 767 -25.21 36.37 -33.19
C GLU A 767 -26.21 37.49 -32.85
N TYR A 768 -26.33 38.50 -33.72
CA TYR A 768 -27.34 39.55 -33.62
C TYR A 768 -28.77 39.05 -33.88
N GLU A 769 -28.96 38.17 -34.88
CA GLU A 769 -30.26 37.53 -35.17
C GLU A 769 -30.76 36.66 -34.00
N LEU A 770 -29.85 35.86 -33.41
CA LEU A 770 -30.13 34.96 -32.30
C LEU A 770 -30.15 35.66 -30.93
N LYS A 771 -29.52 36.84 -30.82
CA LYS A 771 -29.22 37.54 -29.56
C LYS A 771 -28.42 36.68 -28.58
N SER A 772 -27.49 35.88 -29.10
CA SER A 772 -26.68 34.95 -28.31
C SER A 772 -25.34 34.69 -28.97
N ASN A 773 -24.29 34.52 -28.17
CA ASN A 773 -22.96 34.10 -28.63
C ASN A 773 -22.91 32.59 -29.01
N VAL A 774 -24.01 31.86 -28.85
CA VAL A 774 -24.12 30.41 -29.17
C VAL A 774 -24.72 30.24 -30.57
N VAL A 775 -23.90 29.79 -31.52
CA VAL A 775 -24.23 29.73 -32.96
C VAL A 775 -24.37 28.29 -33.43
N PRO A 776 -25.57 27.84 -33.87
CA PRO A 776 -25.75 26.52 -34.48
C PRO A 776 -24.96 26.38 -35.79
N ILE A 777 -24.19 25.30 -35.95
CA ILE A 777 -23.30 25.08 -37.09
C ILE A 777 -24.01 25.18 -38.45
N GLY A 778 -25.26 24.75 -38.55
CA GLY A 778 -26.06 24.78 -39.78
C GLY A 778 -26.41 26.19 -40.25
N LYS A 779 -26.40 27.20 -39.37
CA LYS A 779 -26.56 28.61 -39.77
C LYS A 779 -25.30 29.20 -40.41
N VAL A 780 -24.12 28.64 -40.18
CA VAL A 780 -22.85 29.15 -40.73
C VAL A 780 -22.78 28.85 -42.23
N LYS A 781 -23.01 29.86 -43.08
CA LYS A 781 -22.94 29.74 -44.56
C LYS A 781 -21.63 30.25 -45.15
N LYS A 782 -20.83 30.97 -44.37
CA LYS A 782 -19.44 31.35 -44.68
C LYS A 782 -18.56 30.88 -43.53
N GLY A 783 -17.88 29.74 -43.72
CA GLY A 783 -17.06 29.13 -42.67
C GLY A 783 -15.58 29.20 -43.01
N THR A 784 -14.76 29.72 -42.08
CA THR A 784 -13.30 29.54 -42.09
C THR A 784 -12.89 28.13 -41.57
N PHE A 785 -11.59 27.82 -41.56
CA PHE A 785 -10.98 26.51 -41.26
C PHE A 785 -11.70 25.73 -40.15
N TYR A 786 -11.87 26.32 -38.95
CA TYR A 786 -12.48 25.60 -37.82
C TYR A 786 -13.96 25.27 -37.97
N HIS A 787 -14.74 26.13 -38.62
CA HIS A 787 -16.15 25.86 -38.90
C HIS A 787 -16.29 24.66 -39.84
N ARG A 788 -15.49 24.64 -40.91
CA ARG A 788 -15.50 23.56 -41.89
C ARG A 788 -15.00 22.25 -41.28
N ALA A 789 -13.91 22.29 -40.52
CA ALA A 789 -13.35 21.09 -39.89
C ALA A 789 -14.31 20.48 -38.83
N LEU A 790 -15.03 21.33 -38.09
CA LEU A 790 -16.05 20.88 -37.14
C LEU A 790 -17.27 20.29 -37.87
N LEU A 791 -17.81 20.95 -38.91
CA LEU A 791 -18.94 20.39 -39.67
C LEU A 791 -18.55 19.07 -40.36
N PHE A 792 -17.34 18.98 -40.93
CA PHE A 792 -16.81 17.75 -41.50
C PHE A 792 -16.77 16.63 -40.46
N LYS A 793 -16.20 16.87 -39.27
CA LYS A 793 -16.17 15.89 -38.17
C LYS A 793 -17.57 15.44 -37.77
N VAL A 794 -18.50 16.37 -37.57
CA VAL A 794 -19.87 16.07 -37.14
C VAL A 794 -20.65 15.25 -38.16
N ILE A 795 -20.54 15.57 -39.46
CA ILE A 795 -21.22 14.77 -40.50
C ILE A 795 -20.51 13.41 -40.66
N ALA A 796 -19.18 13.38 -40.67
CA ALA A 796 -18.39 12.15 -40.75
C ALA A 796 -18.76 11.16 -39.62
N ASP A 797 -18.87 11.66 -38.38
CA ASP A 797 -19.30 10.91 -37.20
C ASP A 797 -20.75 10.38 -37.32
N ARG A 798 -21.65 11.12 -37.98
CA ARG A 798 -23.04 10.68 -38.24
C ARG A 798 -23.14 9.64 -39.35
N ILE A 799 -22.20 9.61 -40.31
CA ILE A 799 -22.21 8.66 -41.44
C ILE A 799 -21.10 7.59 -41.36
N GLY A 800 -20.41 7.47 -40.22
CA GLY A 800 -19.45 6.39 -39.95
C GLY A 800 -18.05 6.55 -40.57
N ILE A 801 -17.68 7.75 -41.02
CA ILE A 801 -16.34 8.03 -41.56
C ILE A 801 -15.41 8.39 -40.40
N GLY A 802 -14.45 7.51 -40.08
CA GLY A 802 -13.49 7.73 -39.00
C GLY A 802 -12.48 8.84 -39.31
N CYS A 803 -12.68 10.03 -38.73
CA CYS A 803 -11.74 11.15 -38.82
C CYS A 803 -11.46 11.79 -37.45
N SER A 804 -10.24 12.33 -37.29
CA SER A 804 -9.87 13.18 -36.15
C SER A 804 -10.30 14.64 -36.40
N LEU A 805 -10.37 15.44 -35.34
CA LEU A 805 -10.49 16.89 -35.41
C LEU A 805 -9.35 17.52 -34.60
N VAL A 806 -8.51 18.32 -35.26
CA VAL A 806 -7.28 18.88 -34.71
C VAL A 806 -7.33 20.41 -34.77
N ARG A 807 -7.09 21.09 -33.65
CA ARG A 807 -7.02 22.55 -33.55
C ARG A 807 -5.56 23.00 -33.74
N GLY A 808 -5.37 24.07 -34.51
CA GLY A 808 -4.10 24.79 -34.65
C GLY A 808 -4.16 26.17 -34.00
N GLU A 809 -3.13 26.97 -34.27
CA GLU A 809 -3.05 28.36 -33.84
C GLU A 809 -3.99 29.27 -34.68
N TYR A 810 -4.23 30.50 -34.22
CA TYR A 810 -4.95 31.56 -34.97
C TYR A 810 -6.27 31.13 -35.64
N ASN A 811 -7.12 30.40 -34.90
CA ASN A 811 -8.40 29.85 -35.38
C ASN A 811 -8.28 28.79 -36.51
N ARG A 812 -7.11 28.19 -36.76
CA ARG A 812 -7.00 27.02 -37.63
C ARG A 812 -7.57 25.77 -36.95
N ALA A 813 -8.17 24.90 -37.74
CA ALA A 813 -8.37 23.49 -37.42
C ALA A 813 -8.46 22.68 -38.72
N TRP A 814 -8.24 21.37 -38.63
CA TRP A 814 -8.30 20.46 -39.76
C TRP A 814 -8.75 19.07 -39.32
N ASN A 815 -9.09 18.22 -40.29
CA ASN A 815 -9.39 16.82 -40.05
C ASN A 815 -8.26 15.93 -40.58
N GLU A 816 -7.98 14.86 -39.84
CA GLU A 816 -7.00 13.85 -40.21
C GLU A 816 -7.72 12.51 -40.40
N VAL A 817 -7.52 11.88 -41.55
CA VAL A 817 -8.16 10.62 -41.93
C VAL A 817 -7.10 9.53 -42.14
N LYS A 818 -7.45 8.29 -41.80
CA LYS A 818 -6.58 7.12 -42.03
C LYS A 818 -7.09 6.35 -43.24
N LEU A 819 -6.29 6.35 -44.31
CA LEU A 819 -6.63 5.72 -45.59
C LEU A 819 -5.55 4.72 -45.97
N VAL A 820 -5.96 3.58 -46.54
CA VAL A 820 -5.03 2.67 -47.21
C VAL A 820 -4.75 3.21 -48.62
N ASP A 821 -3.48 3.17 -49.03
CA ASP A 821 -3.08 3.42 -50.42
C ASP A 821 -3.14 2.11 -51.21
N ASP A 822 -3.60 2.19 -52.46
CA ASP A 822 -3.57 1.06 -53.39
C ASP A 822 -2.12 0.65 -53.68
N SER A 823 -1.87 -0.67 -53.79
CA SER A 823 -0.53 -1.19 -54.06
C SER A 823 0.01 -0.63 -55.39
N PRO A 824 1.16 0.09 -55.39
CA PRO A 824 1.84 0.37 -56.64
C PRO A 824 2.14 -0.97 -57.33
N GLN A 825 1.89 -1.02 -58.65
CA GLN A 825 2.04 -2.22 -59.51
C GLN A 825 0.98 -3.32 -59.35
N GLY A 826 -0.15 -3.07 -58.68
CA GLY A 826 -1.38 -3.87 -58.88
C GLY A 826 -1.36 -5.31 -58.35
N VAL A 827 -0.49 -5.61 -57.37
CA VAL A 827 -0.44 -6.93 -56.72
C VAL A 827 -1.59 -7.05 -55.72
N THR A 828 -2.70 -7.66 -56.15
CA THR A 828 -3.85 -7.96 -55.28
C THR A 828 -3.45 -8.90 -54.15
N GLY A 829 -3.42 -8.40 -52.92
CA GLY A 829 -3.16 -9.20 -51.71
C GLY A 829 -2.30 -8.51 -50.64
N LEU A 830 -1.54 -7.46 -50.99
CA LEU A 830 -0.76 -6.68 -50.03
C LEU A 830 -1.48 -5.40 -49.64
N LEU A 831 -2.17 -5.43 -48.49
CA LEU A 831 -2.65 -4.23 -47.82
C LEU A 831 -1.45 -3.47 -47.25
N LEU A 832 -1.18 -2.28 -47.79
CA LEU A 832 -0.23 -1.34 -47.20
C LEU A 832 -0.76 -0.83 -45.85
N PRO A 833 0.12 -0.47 -44.89
CA PRO A 833 -0.32 0.14 -43.64
C PRO A 833 -1.07 1.45 -43.92
N PRO A 834 -2.20 1.73 -43.23
CA PRO A 834 -2.97 2.94 -43.46
C PRO A 834 -2.15 4.18 -43.10
N GLN A 835 -2.17 5.16 -43.98
CA GLN A 835 -1.46 6.43 -43.85
C GLN A 835 -2.43 7.53 -43.41
N GLU A 836 -1.89 8.55 -42.73
CA GLU A 836 -2.63 9.73 -42.29
C GLU A 836 -2.60 10.83 -43.37
N TYR A 837 -3.76 11.40 -43.68
CA TYR A 837 -3.91 12.53 -44.59
C TYR A 837 -4.72 13.63 -43.93
N ILE A 838 -4.32 14.88 -44.17
CA ILE A 838 -5.11 16.06 -43.85
C ILE A 838 -6.05 16.32 -45.02
N VAL A 839 -7.32 16.58 -44.69
CA VAL A 839 -8.34 16.98 -45.65
C VAL A 839 -8.26 18.50 -45.88
N ASP A 840 -8.00 18.94 -47.11
CA ASP A 840 -8.23 20.33 -47.48
C ASP A 840 -9.75 20.57 -47.57
N LEU A 841 -10.21 21.62 -46.88
CA LEU A 841 -11.61 22.06 -46.82
C LEU A 841 -11.76 23.52 -47.30
N MET A 842 -10.68 24.18 -47.69
CA MET A 842 -10.62 25.63 -47.91
C MET A 842 -10.13 25.99 -49.32
N PHE A 843 -8.99 25.46 -49.77
CA PHE A 843 -8.38 25.87 -51.04
C PHE A 843 -8.74 24.93 -52.18
N GLU A 844 -8.48 23.63 -52.00
CA GLU A 844 -8.84 22.57 -52.94
C GLU A 844 -9.69 21.50 -52.22
N PRO A 845 -11.00 21.75 -51.98
CA PRO A 845 -11.85 20.87 -51.18
C PRO A 845 -11.81 19.40 -51.63
N GLY A 846 -11.37 18.54 -50.71
CA GLY A 846 -11.17 17.10 -50.97
C GLY A 846 -9.76 16.71 -51.40
N PHE A 847 -8.82 17.65 -51.55
CA PHE A 847 -7.40 17.32 -51.69
C PHE A 847 -6.88 16.68 -50.39
N LEU A 848 -6.10 15.60 -50.53
CA LEU A 848 -5.64 14.76 -49.42
C LEU A 848 -4.12 14.93 -49.24
N MET A 849 -3.72 15.85 -48.37
CA MET A 849 -2.33 16.15 -48.08
C MET A 849 -1.76 15.11 -47.11
N LYS A 850 -0.79 14.32 -47.54
CA LYS A 850 -0.15 13.31 -46.68
C LYS A 850 0.49 13.96 -45.45
N GLN A 851 0.23 13.40 -44.27
CA GLN A 851 0.77 13.91 -42.99
C GLN A 851 2.31 14.00 -43.06
N GLY A 852 2.84 15.20 -42.80
CA GLY A 852 4.28 15.49 -42.91
C GLY A 852 4.79 15.85 -44.32
N SER A 853 3.92 16.07 -45.31
CA SER A 853 4.30 16.69 -46.59
C SER A 853 4.45 18.21 -46.45
N ALA A 854 5.12 18.86 -47.42
CA ALA A 854 5.31 20.32 -47.40
C ALA A 854 3.97 21.07 -47.51
N GLU A 855 3.02 20.52 -48.26
CA GLU A 855 1.67 21.04 -48.45
C GLU A 855 0.86 20.92 -47.15
N ALA A 856 0.94 19.78 -46.46
CA ALA A 856 0.33 19.56 -45.14
C ALA A 856 0.87 20.55 -44.10
N ASP A 857 2.18 20.75 -44.05
CA ASP A 857 2.82 21.71 -43.13
C ASP A 857 2.50 23.16 -43.49
N GLN A 858 2.30 23.48 -44.77
CA GLN A 858 1.84 24.81 -45.19
C GLN A 858 0.37 25.04 -44.75
N TYR A 859 -0.52 24.07 -44.95
CA TYR A 859 -1.93 24.16 -44.58
C TYR A 859 -2.14 24.39 -43.06
N LYS A 860 -1.23 23.87 -42.22
CA LYS A 860 -1.21 24.12 -40.78
C LYS A 860 -0.78 25.54 -40.37
N ARG A 861 -0.11 26.31 -41.25
CA ARG A 861 0.64 27.54 -40.90
C ARG A 861 0.27 28.82 -41.65
N ILE A 862 -0.57 28.77 -42.69
CA ILE A 862 -0.94 29.93 -43.55
C ILE A 862 -1.60 31.08 -42.75
#